data_AF-A0A1M4EHZ7-F1
#
_entry.id   AF-A0A1M4EHZ7-F1
#
_cell.length_a   1.000
_cell.length_b   1.000
_cell.length_c   1.000
_cell.angle_alpha   90.00
_cell.angle_beta   90.00
_cell.angle_gamma   90.00
#
_symmetry.space_group_name_H-M   'P 1'
#
loop_
_entity.id
_entity.type
_entity.pdbx_description
1 polymer ?
#
loop_
_entity_poly.entity_id
_entity_poly.type
_entity_poly.pdbx_seq_one_letter_code
_entity_poly.pdbx_strand_id
1 'polypeptide(L)'
;MAAFHKGARRVPVGWSGGCDTSACVPVVRWAGAVSFGPGWPSVRRRAATRPWAGAVVAALRDGFARWHGTPVPGPERESAWTHHYFCDADGAALRYDRACPERHVCTGCGKVYAGEPWDGAWRAKTHDALAAQAQRAALLLHLAPDPRPAAELDQDPRPAAGRDPDPRPAAGRDPDPRPAAGRDRDLRPAAGRDLGLRQAAGLDPGLRPDAELDRILSAYARDYLAYTPHGQAAGTGRVQPQSLDEAVWAVGLLRAARWAGDALAPRTRQAVDGMAAAVADLLRPQVGAVHNIHCWLLAALAECAVRLGDADLLAWCRDGEHGAEAQVRHGFHPEGLWYEINPHYHYYALAALLSYVEATGPSGLSEDSAARLSRAIAAPPLLAYADGRLPAYGDGWPDCFTGDFAPQAEAAWTLLPTARPDLTPYYRHPRPAPLRLWYGAQLPEHTAPLTHRPSVAALVFGPDDLPGEPAQVSGQPGVDGAGVAGAPHPGSDGARAPSPGSSGATGSFLWRGPGIALLRSPAVRLVLRAGPDAGWHDHRDKLAVDVQTVTGWSSLDLGTSGYGADFTAWMRSPAAHNIVTVGARPQPAHTGRILDWSPRHVTAESAWDGHVLRRTITVHDHGWTDVLTVTLAHPDEIEWAFHGDGTFTVTGPADDQARTPDDTAADQARTPDDTATTSQHAWLTALRTLPTPADRHLHGTWAFPGAPHLTLTIPQGFTARTATAPGNPNGRPLGLLLVHGHATTARFRATFTGPPAPTHSSTSRVSTT
;
A
#
# COMPACT_ATOMS: atom_id res chain seq x y z
N MET A 1 -2.98 -34.55 0.05
CA MET A 1 -2.28 -35.85 0.19
C MET A 1 -2.07 -36.13 1.66
N ALA A 2 -2.39 -37.35 2.09
CA ALA A 2 -2.60 -37.76 3.47
C ALA A 2 -1.30 -37.95 4.26
N ALA A 3 -1.30 -37.49 5.51
CA ALA A 3 -0.86 -38.18 6.73
C ALA A 3 -0.47 -37.14 7.78
N PHE A 4 -1.21 -37.05 8.89
CA PHE A 4 -0.69 -36.97 10.27
C PHE A 4 -1.87 -36.79 11.22
N HIS A 5 -2.35 -37.91 11.76
CA HIS A 5 -3.27 -37.97 12.88
C HIS A 5 -2.69 -38.95 13.91
N LYS A 6 -2.37 -38.44 15.10
CA LYS A 6 -2.64 -39.02 16.44
C LYS A 6 -1.64 -38.50 17.46
N GLY A 7 -2.16 -37.96 18.58
CA GLY A 7 -1.34 -37.79 19.78
C GLY A 7 -1.83 -36.82 20.87
N ALA A 8 -3.13 -36.63 21.10
CA ALA A 8 -3.59 -35.85 22.26
C ALA A 8 -3.95 -36.78 23.44
N ARG A 9 -3.11 -36.77 24.49
CA ARG A 9 -3.39 -37.43 25.77
C ARG A 9 -4.41 -36.63 26.56
N ARG A 10 -5.45 -37.32 27.06
CA ARG A 10 -6.42 -36.82 28.03
C ARG A 10 -5.73 -36.55 29.38
N VAL A 11 -6.01 -35.39 29.96
CA VAL A 11 -5.86 -35.13 31.41
C VAL A 11 -7.24 -34.71 31.92
N PRO A 12 -7.81 -35.36 32.96
CA PRO A 12 -9.08 -34.97 33.53
C PRO A 12 -8.85 -33.99 34.68
N VAL A 13 -9.55 -32.87 34.69
CA VAL A 13 -9.78 -32.09 35.92
C VAL A 13 -11.24 -31.69 35.95
N GLY A 14 -12.00 -32.34 36.82
CA GLY A 14 -13.36 -31.94 37.15
C GLY A 14 -13.35 -30.79 38.14
N TRP A 15 -14.20 -29.79 37.91
CA TRP A 15 -14.71 -28.90 38.94
C TRP A 15 -16.20 -28.68 38.66
N SER A 16 -17.02 -29.12 39.61
CA SER A 16 -18.45 -28.91 39.71
C SER A 16 -18.74 -27.67 40.54
N GLY A 17 -19.66 -26.81 40.09
CA GLY A 17 -20.34 -25.87 40.98
C GLY A 17 -20.81 -24.59 40.30
N GLY A 18 -22.12 -24.39 40.27
CA GLY A 18 -22.74 -23.06 40.19
C GLY A 18 -23.34 -22.69 38.83
N CYS A 19 -24.57 -23.14 38.58
CA CYS A 19 -25.46 -22.46 37.64
C CYS A 19 -25.78 -21.06 38.18
N ASP A 20 -25.44 -20.02 37.42
CA ASP A 20 -26.10 -18.73 37.54
C ASP A 20 -26.66 -18.34 36.16
N THR A 21 -27.95 -18.58 36.01
CA THR A 21 -28.76 -18.28 34.85
C THR A 21 -29.14 -16.80 34.91
N SER A 22 -28.27 -15.89 34.42
CA SER A 22 -28.63 -14.48 34.22
C SER A 22 -27.58 -13.73 33.37
N ALA A 23 -27.47 -14.08 32.09
CA ALA A 23 -26.99 -13.16 31.05
C ALA A 23 -27.34 -13.74 29.68
N CYS A 24 -28.61 -13.63 29.29
CA CYS A 24 -28.98 -13.77 27.89
C CYS A 24 -28.25 -12.67 27.12
N VAL A 25 -27.14 -13.00 26.47
CA VAL A 25 -26.56 -12.20 25.39
C VAL A 25 -27.68 -12.04 24.36
N PRO A 26 -28.08 -10.82 23.96
CA PRO A 26 -29.11 -10.67 22.96
C PRO A 26 -28.56 -11.24 21.66
N VAL A 27 -29.15 -12.35 21.21
CA VAL A 27 -29.07 -12.79 19.81
C VAL A 27 -29.58 -11.61 19.00
N VAL A 28 -28.66 -10.88 18.35
CA VAL A 28 -29.01 -9.81 17.43
C VAL A 28 -29.77 -10.46 16.27
N ARG A 29 -31.09 -10.44 16.36
CA ARG A 29 -31.95 -10.70 15.22
C ARG A 29 -31.68 -9.57 14.23
N TRP A 30 -30.98 -9.89 13.14
CA TRP A 30 -30.89 -9.05 11.95
C TRP A 30 -32.29 -8.99 11.32
N ALA A 31 -33.14 -8.12 11.87
CA ALA A 31 -34.48 -7.88 11.37
C ALA A 31 -34.37 -7.12 10.04
N GLY A 32 -34.57 -7.82 8.92
CA GLY A 32 -34.69 -7.26 7.57
C GLY A 32 -33.43 -6.53 7.12
N ALA A 33 -32.49 -7.25 6.50
CA ALA A 33 -31.26 -6.68 5.99
C ALA A 33 -31.56 -5.56 4.97
N VAL A 34 -31.60 -4.32 5.45
CA VAL A 34 -31.42 -3.14 4.61
C VAL A 34 -29.96 -3.25 4.15
N SER A 35 -29.75 -3.56 2.87
CA SER A 35 -28.39 -3.63 2.31
C SER A 35 -27.68 -2.31 2.62
N PHE A 36 -26.55 -2.36 3.32
CA PHE A 36 -25.74 -1.17 3.50
C PHE A 36 -25.26 -0.74 2.12
N GLY A 37 -25.65 0.47 1.71
CA GLY A 37 -25.30 1.04 0.42
C GLY A 37 -24.72 2.44 0.62
N PRO A 38 -23.97 2.97 -0.37
CA PRO A 38 -23.52 4.36 -0.30
C PRO A 38 -24.68 5.33 -0.07
N GLY A 39 -24.40 6.42 0.65
CA GLY A 39 -25.33 7.54 0.77
C GLY A 39 -25.43 8.33 -0.53
N TRP A 40 -26.09 7.76 -1.55
CA TRP A 40 -26.14 8.31 -2.92
C TRP A 40 -26.56 9.79 -3.01
N PRO A 41 -27.51 10.30 -2.20
CA PRO A 41 -27.79 11.75 -2.17
C PRO A 41 -26.56 12.59 -1.80
N SER A 42 -25.76 12.16 -0.82
CA SER A 42 -24.52 12.84 -0.44
C SER A 42 -23.46 12.74 -1.54
N VAL A 43 -23.34 11.58 -2.18
CA VAL A 43 -22.41 11.36 -3.30
C VAL A 43 -22.75 12.28 -4.48
N ARG A 44 -24.03 12.37 -4.87
CA ARG A 44 -24.49 13.29 -5.93
C ARG A 44 -24.26 14.75 -5.58
N ARG A 45 -24.59 15.16 -4.34
CA ARG A 45 -24.33 16.52 -3.86
C ARG A 45 -22.85 16.85 -3.99
N ARG A 46 -21.98 15.98 -3.49
CA ARG A 46 -20.52 16.15 -3.53
C ARG A 46 -20.00 16.25 -4.97
N ALA A 47 -20.45 15.35 -5.85
CA ALA A 47 -20.12 15.39 -7.27
C ALA A 47 -20.52 16.71 -7.95
N ALA A 48 -21.63 17.32 -7.53
CA ALA A 48 -22.12 18.57 -8.08
C ALA A 48 -21.46 19.83 -7.47
N THR A 49 -21.07 19.79 -6.19
CA THR A 49 -20.63 20.99 -5.46
C THR A 49 -19.13 21.09 -5.22
N ARG A 50 -18.38 19.98 -5.32
CA ARG A 50 -16.94 19.95 -5.02
C ARG A 50 -16.10 19.80 -6.29
N PRO A 51 -15.17 20.73 -6.60
CA PRO A 51 -14.36 20.65 -7.82
C PRO A 51 -13.54 19.36 -7.95
N TRP A 52 -12.92 18.90 -6.86
CA TRP A 52 -12.15 17.64 -6.86
C TRP A 52 -13.04 16.42 -7.16
N ALA A 53 -14.28 16.42 -6.66
CA ALA A 53 -15.23 15.34 -6.89
C ALA A 53 -15.73 15.35 -8.34
N GLY A 54 -15.99 16.53 -8.91
CA GLY A 54 -16.30 16.69 -10.33
C GLY A 54 -15.19 16.14 -11.23
N ALA A 55 -13.92 16.34 -10.86
CA ALA A 55 -12.77 15.78 -11.58
C ALA A 55 -12.69 14.24 -11.48
N VAL A 56 -13.01 13.67 -10.31
CA VAL A 56 -13.16 12.22 -10.14
C VAL A 56 -14.27 11.66 -11.03
N VAL A 57 -15.42 12.34 -11.11
CA VAL A 57 -16.54 11.93 -11.98
C VAL A 57 -16.15 12.00 -13.45
N ALA A 58 -15.43 13.04 -13.89
CA ALA A 58 -14.92 13.12 -15.25
C ALA A 58 -13.97 11.97 -15.58
N ALA A 59 -13.02 11.67 -14.68
CA ALA A 59 -12.11 10.54 -14.84
C ALA A 59 -12.84 9.18 -14.86
N LEU A 60 -13.92 9.02 -14.09
CA LEU A 60 -14.80 7.85 -14.13
C LEU A 60 -15.47 7.69 -15.50
N ARG A 61 -16.02 8.77 -16.07
CA ARG A 61 -16.65 8.76 -17.40
C ARG A 61 -15.64 8.40 -18.49
N ASP A 62 -14.45 8.98 -18.44
CA ASP A 62 -13.36 8.69 -19.37
C ASP A 62 -12.91 7.23 -19.28
N GLY A 63 -12.74 6.72 -18.05
CA GLY A 63 -12.42 5.32 -17.80
C GLY A 63 -13.50 4.39 -18.33
N PHE A 64 -14.77 4.71 -18.04
CA PHE A 64 -15.92 3.93 -18.51
C PHE A 64 -15.95 3.86 -20.04
N ALA A 65 -15.79 4.99 -20.74
CA ALA A 65 -15.77 5.04 -22.20
C ALA A 65 -14.62 4.22 -22.80
N ARG A 66 -13.42 4.27 -22.21
CA ARG A 66 -12.26 3.48 -22.67
C ARG A 66 -12.49 1.97 -22.56
N TRP A 67 -13.09 1.54 -21.46
CA TRP A 67 -13.29 0.12 -21.16
C TRP A 67 -14.62 -0.45 -21.67
N HIS A 68 -15.52 0.40 -22.16
CA HIS A 68 -16.82 0.01 -22.69
C HIS A 68 -16.70 -1.05 -23.80
N GLY A 69 -17.51 -2.09 -23.72
CA GLY A 69 -17.56 -3.16 -24.73
C GLY A 69 -16.38 -4.13 -24.69
N THR A 70 -15.55 -4.10 -23.64
CA THR A 70 -14.47 -5.09 -23.47
C THR A 70 -15.07 -6.51 -23.43
N PRO A 71 -14.61 -7.44 -24.29
CA PRO A 71 -15.06 -8.83 -24.25
C PRO A 71 -14.73 -9.49 -22.91
N VAL A 72 -15.64 -10.32 -22.41
CA VAL A 72 -15.39 -11.16 -21.24
C VAL A 72 -14.64 -12.42 -21.71
N PRO A 73 -13.42 -12.71 -21.21
CA PRO A 73 -12.74 -13.96 -21.55
C PRO A 73 -13.61 -15.15 -21.13
N GLY A 74 -13.83 -16.10 -22.02
CA GLY A 74 -14.69 -17.27 -21.77
C GLY A 74 -13.98 -18.37 -20.95
N PRO A 75 -14.70 -19.46 -20.63
CA PRO A 75 -14.20 -20.55 -19.80
C PRO A 75 -13.27 -21.53 -20.54
N GLU A 76 -12.93 -21.27 -21.81
CA GLU A 76 -12.19 -22.22 -22.65
C GLU A 76 -10.72 -22.39 -22.23
N ARG A 77 -10.16 -21.42 -21.50
CA ARG A 77 -8.78 -21.45 -20.98
C ARG A 77 -8.72 -20.89 -19.56
N GLU A 78 -7.91 -21.51 -18.72
CA GLU A 78 -7.63 -21.08 -17.35
C GLU A 78 -6.92 -19.73 -17.33
N SER A 79 -7.01 -18.99 -16.24
CA SER A 79 -6.16 -17.83 -16.00
C SER A 79 -4.82 -18.28 -15.39
N ALA A 80 -3.83 -17.39 -15.30
CA ALA A 80 -2.54 -17.71 -14.69
C ALA A 80 -2.07 -16.61 -13.73
N TRP A 81 -1.15 -16.96 -12.83
CA TRP A 81 -0.70 -16.07 -11.77
C TRP A 81 -0.16 -14.74 -12.33
N THR A 82 -0.69 -13.62 -11.84
CA THR A 82 -0.41 -12.29 -12.41
C THR A 82 1.06 -11.87 -12.28
N HIS A 83 1.84 -12.52 -11.40
CA HIS A 83 3.28 -12.36 -11.28
C HIS A 83 4.10 -12.93 -12.44
N HIS A 84 3.49 -13.73 -13.33
CA HIS A 84 4.11 -14.06 -14.61
C HIS A 84 4.15 -12.87 -15.58
N TYR A 85 3.42 -11.78 -15.30
CA TYR A 85 3.35 -10.59 -16.15
C TYR A 85 4.51 -9.61 -15.91
N PHE A 86 5.70 -10.15 -15.65
CA PHE A 86 6.96 -9.46 -15.51
C PHE A 86 8.02 -10.13 -16.39
N CYS A 87 8.97 -9.34 -16.85
CA CYS A 87 10.07 -9.81 -17.69
C CYS A 87 11.08 -10.61 -16.86
N ASP A 88 11.44 -11.80 -17.34
CA ASP A 88 12.44 -12.67 -16.71
C ASP A 88 13.88 -12.09 -16.77
N ALA A 89 14.14 -11.15 -17.68
CA ALA A 89 15.47 -10.62 -17.95
C ALA A 89 15.79 -9.37 -17.12
N ASP A 90 14.81 -8.48 -16.93
CA ASP A 90 15.01 -7.18 -16.28
C ASP A 90 13.99 -6.87 -15.16
N GLY A 91 13.03 -7.77 -14.89
CA GLY A 91 12.02 -7.61 -13.86
C GLY A 91 10.96 -6.54 -14.16
N ALA A 92 11.01 -5.86 -15.31
CA ALA A 92 10.03 -4.84 -15.66
C ALA A 92 8.66 -5.47 -15.96
N ALA A 93 7.58 -4.77 -15.60
CA ALA A 93 6.23 -5.22 -15.92
C ALA A 93 6.04 -5.32 -17.43
N LEU A 94 5.36 -6.37 -17.87
CA LEU A 94 4.93 -6.48 -19.26
C LEU A 94 3.80 -5.47 -19.51
N ARG A 95 3.78 -4.88 -20.70
CA ARG A 95 2.74 -3.94 -21.10
C ARG A 95 1.43 -4.69 -21.25
N TYR A 96 0.41 -4.30 -20.50
CA TYR A 96 -0.95 -4.79 -20.70
C TYR A 96 -1.56 -4.05 -21.90
N ASP A 97 -1.97 -4.81 -22.91
CA ASP A 97 -2.68 -4.29 -24.08
C ASP A 97 -3.93 -5.13 -24.30
N ARG A 98 -5.10 -4.51 -24.13
CA ARG A 98 -6.40 -5.17 -24.26
C ARG A 98 -6.62 -5.71 -25.69
N ALA A 99 -6.01 -5.10 -26.70
CA ALA A 99 -6.18 -5.53 -28.08
C ALA A 99 -5.22 -6.68 -28.48
N CYS A 100 -4.27 -7.04 -27.62
CA CYS A 100 -3.23 -8.02 -27.90
C CYS A 100 -3.16 -9.10 -26.80
N PRO A 101 -4.11 -10.05 -26.76
CA PRO A 101 -4.18 -11.09 -25.73
C PRO A 101 -3.03 -12.11 -25.78
N GLU A 102 -2.30 -12.20 -26.90
CA GLU A 102 -1.26 -13.21 -27.14
C GLU A 102 0.12 -12.57 -27.37
N ARG A 103 0.29 -11.28 -27.03
CA ARG A 103 1.54 -10.56 -27.27
C ARG A 103 1.84 -9.54 -26.17
N HIS A 104 2.79 -9.89 -25.30
CA HIS A 104 3.12 -9.14 -24.10
C HIS A 104 4.55 -8.59 -24.18
N VAL A 105 4.68 -7.27 -24.27
CA VAL A 105 5.97 -6.61 -24.51
C VAL A 105 6.52 -6.09 -23.19
N CYS A 106 7.74 -6.44 -22.83
CA CYS A 106 8.45 -5.85 -21.71
C CYS A 106 8.61 -4.33 -21.91
N THR A 107 8.27 -3.55 -20.89
CA THR A 107 8.39 -2.09 -20.92
C THR A 107 9.83 -1.59 -20.77
N GLY A 108 10.75 -2.42 -20.28
CA GLY A 108 12.19 -2.15 -20.19
C GLY A 108 12.93 -2.51 -21.47
N CYS A 109 13.29 -3.79 -21.64
CA CYS A 109 14.10 -4.26 -22.77
C CYS A 109 13.34 -4.51 -24.09
N GLY A 110 12.01 -4.43 -24.11
CA GLY A 110 11.20 -4.68 -25.32
C GLY A 110 11.05 -6.15 -25.71
N LYS A 111 11.57 -7.10 -24.92
CA LYS A 111 11.36 -8.55 -25.12
C LYS A 111 9.87 -8.87 -25.20
N VAL A 112 9.50 -9.75 -26.13
CA VAL A 112 8.12 -10.17 -26.37
C VAL A 112 7.90 -11.55 -25.78
N TYR A 113 6.80 -11.70 -25.05
CA TYR A 113 6.30 -12.94 -24.49
C TYR A 113 4.94 -13.29 -25.12
N ALA A 114 4.66 -14.58 -25.28
CA ALA A 114 3.44 -15.12 -25.86
C ALA A 114 3.23 -16.56 -25.38
N GLY A 115 1.98 -17.02 -25.35
CA GLY A 115 1.62 -18.34 -24.84
C GLY A 115 1.49 -18.39 -23.32
N GLU A 116 1.19 -19.56 -22.79
CA GLU A 116 1.11 -19.76 -21.35
C GLU A 116 2.51 -19.72 -20.71
N PRO A 117 2.67 -19.10 -19.51
CA PRO A 117 1.62 -18.58 -18.64
C PRO A 117 1.26 -17.09 -18.87
N TRP A 118 1.88 -16.40 -19.83
CA TRP A 118 1.68 -14.96 -20.03
C TRP A 118 0.28 -14.60 -20.53
N ASP A 119 -0.25 -15.38 -21.47
CA ASP A 119 -1.62 -15.22 -21.98
C ASP A 119 -2.64 -15.41 -20.82
N GLY A 120 -2.41 -16.38 -19.94
CA GLY A 120 -3.22 -16.61 -18.74
C GLY A 120 -3.15 -15.48 -17.72
N ALA A 121 -1.96 -14.90 -17.51
CA ALA A 121 -1.80 -13.73 -16.64
C ALA A 121 -2.46 -12.48 -17.24
N TRP A 122 -2.47 -12.35 -18.57
CA TRP A 122 -3.26 -11.33 -19.25
C TRP A 122 -4.76 -11.54 -19.02
N ARG A 123 -5.28 -12.78 -19.13
CA ARG A 123 -6.70 -13.10 -18.87
C ARG A 123 -7.11 -12.72 -17.45
N ALA A 124 -6.30 -13.07 -16.44
CA ALA A 124 -6.53 -12.67 -15.05
C ALA A 124 -6.67 -11.14 -14.91
N LYS A 125 -5.76 -10.38 -15.53
CA LYS A 125 -5.82 -8.90 -15.56
C LYS A 125 -7.04 -8.36 -16.30
N THR A 126 -7.50 -9.03 -17.37
CA THR A 126 -8.73 -8.66 -18.08
C THR A 126 -9.97 -8.89 -17.22
N HIS A 127 -10.02 -9.99 -16.46
CA HIS A 127 -11.12 -10.24 -15.52
C HIS A 127 -11.21 -9.16 -14.44
N ASP A 128 -10.08 -8.74 -13.88
CA ASP A 128 -10.01 -7.61 -12.94
C ASP A 128 -10.47 -6.30 -13.60
N ALA A 129 -10.12 -6.07 -14.87
CA ALA A 129 -10.48 -4.85 -15.58
C ALA A 129 -11.99 -4.76 -15.82
N LEU A 130 -12.63 -5.91 -16.03
CA LEU A 130 -14.09 -6.02 -16.16
C LEU A 130 -14.81 -5.83 -14.83
N ALA A 131 -14.24 -6.32 -13.72
CA ALA A 131 -14.77 -6.02 -12.38
C ALA A 131 -14.64 -4.53 -12.03
N ALA A 132 -13.51 -3.91 -12.36
CA ALA A 132 -13.32 -2.46 -12.29
C ALA A 132 -14.34 -1.69 -13.16
N GLN A 133 -14.61 -2.18 -14.38
CA GLN A 133 -15.60 -1.59 -15.27
C GLN A 133 -17.04 -1.72 -14.73
N ALA A 134 -17.38 -2.85 -14.10
CA ALA A 134 -18.66 -3.01 -13.41
C ALA A 134 -18.84 -1.97 -12.30
N GLN A 135 -17.79 -1.68 -11.52
CA GLN A 135 -17.84 -0.60 -10.51
C GLN A 135 -18.07 0.78 -11.14
N ARG A 136 -17.36 1.12 -12.24
CA ARG A 136 -17.58 2.39 -12.95
C ARG A 136 -19.03 2.51 -13.42
N ALA A 137 -19.56 1.44 -14.01
CA ALA A 137 -20.93 1.40 -14.51
C ALA A 137 -21.93 1.64 -13.38
N ALA A 138 -21.79 0.93 -12.26
CA ALA A 138 -22.65 1.09 -11.08
C ALA A 138 -22.61 2.51 -10.50
N LEU A 139 -21.43 3.15 -10.43
CA LEU A 139 -21.31 4.54 -9.98
C LEU A 139 -22.01 5.52 -10.92
N LEU A 140 -21.82 5.36 -12.23
CA LEU A 140 -22.37 6.26 -13.24
C LEU A 140 -23.91 6.19 -13.32
N LEU A 141 -24.52 5.05 -12.98
CA LEU A 141 -25.98 4.93 -12.83
C LEU A 141 -26.53 5.91 -11.78
N HIS A 142 -25.81 6.10 -10.67
CA HIS A 142 -26.24 6.98 -9.57
C HIS A 142 -25.85 8.45 -9.75
N LEU A 143 -24.89 8.71 -10.64
CA LEU A 143 -24.33 10.04 -10.94
C LEU A 143 -24.88 10.64 -12.23
N ALA A 144 -25.73 9.90 -12.97
CA ALA A 144 -26.49 10.47 -14.06
C ALA A 144 -27.42 11.58 -13.52
N PRO A 145 -27.58 12.71 -14.24
CA PRO A 145 -28.51 13.74 -13.81
C PRO A 145 -29.91 13.14 -13.66
N ASP A 146 -30.51 13.30 -12.48
CA ASP A 146 -31.92 12.99 -12.26
C ASP A 146 -32.72 13.86 -13.25
N PRO A 147 -33.59 13.28 -14.09
CA PRO A 147 -34.44 14.07 -14.99
C PRO A 147 -35.45 14.96 -14.24
N ARG A 148 -35.53 14.86 -12.91
CA ARG A 148 -36.37 15.72 -12.07
C ARG A 148 -35.62 16.99 -11.65
N PRO A 149 -36.23 18.19 -11.78
CA PRO A 149 -35.61 19.45 -11.37
C PRO A 149 -35.18 19.42 -9.90
N ALA A 150 -34.01 19.98 -9.60
CA ALA A 150 -33.42 20.08 -8.26
C ALA A 150 -34.26 20.86 -7.21
N ALA A 151 -35.45 21.35 -7.57
CA ALA A 151 -36.33 22.14 -6.71
C ALA A 151 -37.17 21.30 -5.74
N GLU A 152 -37.18 19.97 -5.84
CA GLU A 152 -38.00 19.09 -4.99
C GLU A 152 -37.23 18.33 -3.90
N LEU A 153 -35.91 18.53 -3.76
CA LEU A 153 -35.08 17.83 -2.76
C LEU A 153 -34.91 18.58 -1.42
N ASP A 154 -35.60 19.71 -1.23
CA ASP A 154 -35.49 20.55 -0.02
C ASP A 154 -36.84 20.79 0.69
N GLN A 155 -37.73 19.79 0.72
CA GLN A 155 -38.97 19.88 1.50
C GLN A 155 -39.06 18.76 2.54
N ASP A 156 -38.77 19.16 3.78
CA ASP A 156 -39.12 18.46 5.01
C ASP A 156 -40.64 18.18 5.04
N PRO A 157 -41.13 16.98 5.41
CA PRO A 157 -42.55 16.67 5.36
C PRO A 157 -43.28 17.37 6.52
N ARG A 158 -44.10 18.38 6.21
CA ARG A 158 -45.14 18.89 7.13
C ARG A 158 -46.50 18.29 6.77
N PRO A 159 -47.38 18.02 7.75
CA PRO A 159 -48.59 17.24 7.55
C PRO A 159 -49.69 18.01 6.81
N ALA A 160 -50.51 17.25 6.09
CA ALA A 160 -51.50 17.72 5.14
C ALA A 160 -52.74 18.41 5.75
N ALA A 161 -53.15 19.51 5.13
CA ALA A 161 -54.51 20.04 5.01
C ALA A 161 -54.53 20.84 3.70
N GLY A 162 -55.50 20.83 2.78
CA GLY A 162 -56.81 20.21 2.62
C GLY A 162 -57.52 21.06 1.54
N ARG A 163 -57.96 20.44 0.42
CA ARG A 163 -59.07 20.78 -0.54
C ARG A 163 -59.27 22.26 -0.96
N ASP A 164 -59.60 22.67 -2.20
CA ASP A 164 -59.93 22.16 -3.54
C ASP A 164 -60.19 23.45 -4.42
N PRO A 165 -60.82 23.49 -5.62
CA PRO A 165 -60.17 23.56 -6.95
C PRO A 165 -60.54 24.76 -7.87
N ASP A 166 -59.93 24.74 -9.07
CA ASP A 166 -60.48 25.12 -10.41
C ASP A 166 -60.09 26.50 -11.03
N PRO A 167 -60.20 26.75 -12.37
CA PRO A 167 -59.18 26.35 -13.38
C PRO A 167 -58.89 27.35 -14.56
N ARG A 168 -57.88 26.99 -15.39
CA ARG A 168 -57.71 27.19 -16.88
C ARG A 168 -57.47 28.63 -17.44
N PRO A 169 -57.03 28.80 -18.73
CA PRO A 169 -56.39 27.89 -19.71
C PRO A 169 -55.20 28.50 -20.53
N ALA A 170 -54.74 27.69 -21.50
CA ALA A 170 -53.57 27.75 -22.39
C ALA A 170 -53.62 28.67 -23.64
N ALA A 171 -52.44 28.90 -24.24
CA ALA A 171 -52.14 29.05 -25.69
C ALA A 171 -50.61 29.17 -25.87
N GLY A 172 -49.89 28.72 -26.91
CA GLY A 172 -50.19 28.02 -28.16
C GLY A 172 -48.95 28.07 -29.11
N ARG A 173 -48.67 26.94 -29.79
CA ARG A 173 -48.16 26.72 -31.17
C ARG A 173 -46.78 27.27 -31.67
N ASP A 174 -45.95 26.29 -32.05
CA ASP A 174 -45.04 26.08 -33.23
C ASP A 174 -45.35 26.86 -34.55
N PRO A 175 -44.55 26.84 -35.66
CA PRO A 175 -43.25 26.17 -35.97
C PRO A 175 -42.19 26.94 -36.85
N ASP A 176 -41.04 26.26 -37.04
CA ASP A 176 -39.86 26.39 -37.98
C ASP A 176 -40.17 26.71 -39.48
N PRO A 177 -39.27 27.19 -40.39
CA PRO A 177 -38.15 26.38 -41.00
C PRO A 177 -36.89 27.08 -41.62
N ARG A 178 -35.69 26.47 -41.42
CA ARG A 178 -34.56 26.13 -42.37
C ARG A 178 -33.86 27.25 -43.24
N PRO A 179 -32.75 27.03 -44.03
CA PRO A 179 -31.86 25.85 -44.27
C PRO A 179 -30.30 26.08 -44.33
N ALA A 180 -29.57 24.96 -44.18
CA ALA A 180 -28.37 24.40 -44.87
C ALA A 180 -27.08 25.15 -45.34
N ALA A 181 -25.98 24.35 -45.31
CA ALA A 181 -24.69 24.35 -46.06
C ALA A 181 -23.49 25.05 -45.38
N GLY A 182 -22.24 24.54 -45.34
CA GLY A 182 -21.58 23.31 -45.81
C GLY A 182 -20.06 23.38 -45.44
N ARG A 183 -19.38 22.21 -45.44
CA ARG A 183 -17.92 21.86 -45.54
C ARG A 183 -16.87 22.95 -45.20
N ASP A 184 -15.79 22.68 -44.44
CA ASP A 184 -14.70 21.78 -44.84
C ASP A 184 -13.71 21.46 -43.68
N ARG A 185 -12.85 20.47 -43.91
CA ARG A 185 -11.81 19.93 -43.03
C ARG A 185 -10.65 20.90 -42.77
N ASP A 186 -10.04 20.82 -41.58
CA ASP A 186 -8.58 20.73 -41.44
C ASP A 186 -8.12 20.25 -40.06
N LEU A 187 -7.17 19.33 -40.07
CA LEU A 187 -6.48 18.72 -38.93
C LEU A 187 -5.14 19.43 -38.70
N ARG A 188 -4.86 19.92 -37.48
CA ARG A 188 -3.57 19.86 -36.78
C ARG A 188 -3.63 20.43 -35.35
N PRO A 189 -2.68 20.06 -34.46
CA PRO A 189 -2.91 19.96 -33.02
C PRO A 189 -2.62 21.28 -32.29
N ALA A 190 -3.45 21.61 -31.30
CA ALA A 190 -3.23 22.76 -30.42
C ALA A 190 -3.01 22.29 -28.99
N ALA A 191 -1.79 22.53 -28.52
CA ALA A 191 -1.35 22.47 -27.14
C ALA A 191 -2.12 23.44 -26.24
N GLY A 192 -2.11 23.14 -24.93
CA GLY A 192 -2.38 24.09 -23.85
C GLY A 192 -3.81 24.65 -23.80
N ARG A 193 -4.70 24.05 -23.01
CA ARG A 193 -5.94 24.71 -22.60
C ARG A 193 -6.03 24.77 -21.09
N ASP A 194 -6.10 26.01 -20.60
CA ASP A 194 -6.55 26.39 -19.27
C ASP A 194 -7.80 25.62 -18.86
N LEU A 195 -7.73 24.96 -17.69
CA LEU A 195 -8.84 24.32 -17.01
C LEU A 195 -9.63 25.36 -16.20
N GLY A 196 -10.23 26.34 -16.89
CA GLY A 196 -11.38 27.05 -16.34
C GLY A 196 -12.57 26.10 -16.29
N LEU A 197 -13.36 26.13 -15.21
CA LEU A 197 -14.53 25.27 -14.97
C LEU A 197 -15.39 25.09 -16.23
N ARG A 198 -15.17 23.99 -16.97
CA ARG A 198 -16.14 23.49 -17.93
C ARG A 198 -17.18 22.73 -17.13
N GLN A 199 -18.45 23.10 -17.27
CA GLN A 199 -19.55 22.19 -16.94
C GLN A 199 -19.21 20.82 -17.53
N ALA A 200 -19.15 19.79 -16.68
CA ALA A 200 -18.81 18.44 -17.08
C ALA A 200 -19.79 18.00 -18.18
N ALA A 201 -19.31 17.87 -19.42
CA ALA A 201 -20.10 17.31 -20.50
C ALA A 201 -20.70 15.97 -20.04
N GLY A 202 -21.99 15.75 -20.34
CA GLY A 202 -22.66 14.49 -20.06
C GLY A 202 -21.93 13.31 -20.72
N LEU A 203 -22.19 12.09 -20.23
CA LEU A 203 -21.78 10.89 -20.96
C LEU A 203 -22.37 10.92 -22.37
N ASP A 204 -21.62 10.41 -23.35
CA ASP A 204 -22.16 10.14 -24.69
C ASP A 204 -23.45 9.30 -24.54
N PRO A 205 -24.60 9.73 -25.09
CA PRO A 205 -25.85 8.96 -25.02
C PRO A 205 -25.75 7.52 -25.54
N GLY A 206 -24.75 7.21 -26.39
CA GLY A 206 -24.45 5.85 -26.85
C GLY A 206 -23.77 4.95 -25.80
N LEU A 207 -23.23 5.53 -24.73
CA LEU A 207 -22.61 4.82 -23.61
C LEU A 207 -23.66 4.58 -22.53
N ARG A 208 -24.03 3.31 -22.33
CA ARG A 208 -25.13 2.88 -21.45
C ARG A 208 -24.59 2.10 -20.23
N PRO A 209 -24.37 2.76 -19.07
CA PRO A 209 -23.87 2.10 -17.87
C PRO A 209 -24.71 0.92 -17.41
N ASP A 210 -26.04 1.02 -17.56
CA ASP A 210 -26.99 -0.04 -17.27
C ASP A 210 -26.73 -1.28 -18.13
N ALA A 211 -26.69 -1.09 -19.45
CA ALA A 211 -26.51 -2.19 -20.40
C ALA A 211 -25.12 -2.84 -20.29
N GLU A 212 -24.08 -2.04 -20.06
CA GLU A 212 -22.72 -2.56 -19.88
C GLU A 212 -22.58 -3.37 -18.59
N LEU A 213 -23.18 -2.90 -17.49
CA LEU A 213 -23.18 -3.63 -16.24
C LEU A 213 -23.95 -4.96 -16.36
N ASP A 214 -25.13 -4.93 -16.96
CA ASP A 214 -25.93 -6.13 -17.23
C ASP A 214 -25.16 -7.12 -18.11
N ARG A 215 -24.44 -6.64 -19.14
CA ARG A 215 -23.62 -7.49 -20.03
C ARG A 215 -22.52 -8.22 -19.26
N ILE A 216 -21.76 -7.49 -18.43
CA ILE A 216 -20.64 -8.06 -17.67
C ILE A 216 -21.15 -9.08 -16.65
N LEU A 217 -22.14 -8.69 -15.84
CA LEU A 217 -22.68 -9.55 -14.79
C LEU A 217 -23.36 -10.80 -15.36
N SER A 218 -24.16 -10.65 -16.42
CA SER A 218 -24.85 -11.78 -17.04
C SER A 218 -23.89 -12.76 -17.70
N ALA A 219 -22.78 -12.29 -18.29
CA ALA A 219 -21.77 -13.17 -18.88
C ALA A 219 -21.12 -14.06 -17.82
N TYR A 220 -20.60 -13.45 -16.74
CA TYR A 220 -20.00 -14.23 -15.65
C TYR A 220 -21.00 -15.14 -14.95
N ALA A 221 -22.20 -14.64 -14.64
CA ALA A 221 -23.21 -15.44 -13.96
C ALA A 221 -23.64 -16.67 -14.78
N ARG A 222 -23.70 -16.54 -16.11
CA ARG A 222 -24.00 -17.66 -17.01
C ARG A 222 -22.87 -18.69 -17.04
N ASP A 223 -21.63 -18.23 -17.12
CA ASP A 223 -20.49 -19.09 -17.45
C ASP A 223 -19.69 -19.54 -16.20
N TYR A 224 -19.99 -19.02 -15.01
CA TYR A 224 -19.18 -19.21 -13.79
C TYR A 224 -18.82 -20.68 -13.49
N LEU A 225 -19.82 -21.57 -13.55
CA LEU A 225 -19.62 -22.99 -13.27
C LEU A 225 -18.88 -23.74 -14.39
N ALA A 226 -18.82 -23.16 -15.60
CA ALA A 226 -18.09 -23.71 -16.72
C ALA A 226 -16.58 -23.42 -16.65
N TYR A 227 -16.16 -22.38 -15.92
CA TYR A 227 -14.74 -22.18 -15.63
C TYR A 227 -14.21 -23.32 -14.75
N THR A 228 -13.14 -23.96 -15.22
CA THR A 228 -12.49 -25.07 -14.51
C THR A 228 -11.82 -24.57 -13.24
N PRO A 229 -12.08 -25.18 -12.06
CA PRO A 229 -11.34 -24.84 -10.85
C PRO A 229 -9.84 -25.09 -11.02
N HIS A 230 -9.02 -24.07 -10.76
CA HIS A 230 -7.57 -24.13 -10.90
C HIS A 230 -6.88 -23.25 -9.86
N GLY A 231 -5.60 -23.51 -9.61
CA GLY A 231 -4.75 -22.59 -8.85
C GLY A 231 -3.41 -23.17 -8.46
N GLN A 232 -2.43 -22.28 -8.27
CA GLN A 232 -1.02 -22.66 -8.10
C GLN A 232 -0.37 -22.07 -6.84
N ALA A 233 -0.76 -20.86 -6.42
CA ALA A 233 -0.09 -20.12 -5.34
C ALA A 233 -0.91 -20.06 -4.04
N ALA A 234 -2.10 -19.43 -4.05
CA ALA A 234 -2.94 -19.26 -2.86
C ALA A 234 -4.34 -19.88 -2.99
N GLY A 235 -4.41 -21.22 -2.94
CA GLY A 235 -5.67 -21.94 -3.07
C GLY A 235 -6.23 -21.95 -4.50
N THR A 236 -7.51 -22.23 -4.63
CA THR A 236 -8.19 -22.51 -5.90
C THR A 236 -9.21 -21.44 -6.24
N GLY A 237 -9.12 -20.89 -7.46
CA GLY A 237 -10.13 -20.05 -8.10
C GLY A 237 -10.82 -20.77 -9.26
N ARG A 238 -11.66 -20.06 -10.00
CA ARG A 238 -12.33 -20.54 -11.23
C ARG A 238 -12.10 -19.58 -12.38
N VAL A 239 -12.47 -18.32 -12.20
CA VAL A 239 -12.22 -17.24 -13.17
C VAL A 239 -10.80 -16.74 -13.03
N GLN A 240 -10.32 -16.67 -11.78
CA GLN A 240 -9.01 -16.19 -11.40
C GLN A 240 -8.08 -17.33 -10.93
N PRO A 241 -6.75 -17.13 -10.92
CA PRO A 241 -5.78 -18.22 -10.84
C PRO A 241 -5.53 -18.73 -9.41
N GLN A 242 -6.23 -18.20 -8.43
CA GLN A 242 -6.12 -18.55 -7.02
C GLN A 242 -7.30 -17.99 -6.23
N SER A 243 -7.55 -18.53 -5.03
CA SER A 243 -8.70 -18.13 -4.21
C SER A 243 -8.66 -16.64 -3.81
N LEU A 244 -7.45 -16.08 -3.64
CA LEU A 244 -7.26 -14.65 -3.36
C LEU A 244 -7.82 -13.78 -4.48
N ASP A 245 -7.35 -14.01 -5.70
CA ASP A 245 -7.73 -13.21 -6.87
C ASP A 245 -9.21 -13.41 -7.18
N GLU A 246 -9.71 -14.65 -7.03
CA GLU A 246 -11.13 -14.98 -7.16
C GLU A 246 -11.99 -14.18 -6.18
N ALA A 247 -11.57 -14.06 -4.92
CA ALA A 247 -12.28 -13.30 -3.90
C ALA A 247 -12.27 -11.80 -4.21
N VAL A 248 -11.13 -11.22 -4.63
CA VAL A 248 -11.03 -9.81 -5.03
C VAL A 248 -11.96 -9.51 -6.21
N TRP A 249 -11.93 -10.36 -7.24
CA TRP A 249 -12.82 -10.29 -8.40
C TRP A 249 -14.30 -10.38 -8.00
N ALA A 250 -14.67 -11.34 -7.16
CA ALA A 250 -16.03 -11.53 -6.69
C ALA A 250 -16.53 -10.32 -5.89
N VAL A 251 -15.71 -9.77 -4.98
CA VAL A 251 -16.05 -8.53 -4.25
C VAL A 251 -16.38 -7.40 -5.24
N GLY A 252 -15.56 -7.20 -6.28
CA GLY A 252 -15.79 -6.16 -7.27
C GLY A 252 -17.15 -6.28 -7.99
N LEU A 253 -17.47 -7.48 -8.49
CA LEU A 253 -18.73 -7.73 -9.22
C LEU A 253 -19.96 -7.69 -8.31
N LEU A 254 -19.90 -8.36 -7.17
CA LEU A 254 -21.04 -8.44 -6.24
C LEU A 254 -21.32 -7.07 -5.61
N ARG A 255 -20.29 -6.29 -5.27
CA ARG A 255 -20.42 -4.89 -4.86
C ARG A 255 -21.08 -4.05 -5.95
N ALA A 256 -20.61 -4.15 -7.20
CA ALA A 256 -21.20 -3.39 -8.31
C ALA A 256 -22.69 -3.73 -8.48
N ALA A 257 -23.05 -5.01 -8.35
CA ALA A 257 -24.44 -5.44 -8.41
C ALA A 257 -25.27 -4.91 -7.23
N ARG A 258 -24.73 -4.94 -6.00
CA ARG A 258 -25.35 -4.38 -4.80
C ARG A 258 -25.53 -2.86 -4.90
N TRP A 259 -24.52 -2.14 -5.39
CA TRP A 259 -24.58 -0.70 -5.61
C TRP A 259 -25.62 -0.33 -6.66
N ALA A 260 -25.72 -1.07 -7.77
CA ALA A 260 -26.72 -0.82 -8.80
C ALA A 260 -28.15 -1.10 -8.34
N GLY A 261 -28.35 -2.11 -7.48
CA GLY A 261 -29.65 -2.42 -6.89
C GLY A 261 -30.74 -2.66 -7.95
N ASP A 262 -31.84 -1.92 -7.85
CA ASP A 262 -32.99 -2.07 -8.74
C ASP A 262 -32.74 -1.62 -10.19
N ALA A 263 -31.64 -0.90 -10.45
CA ALA A 263 -31.26 -0.50 -11.80
C ALA A 263 -30.81 -1.68 -12.69
N LEU A 264 -30.47 -2.83 -12.11
CA LEU A 264 -30.19 -4.05 -12.86
C LEU A 264 -31.47 -4.70 -13.40
N ALA A 265 -31.38 -5.43 -14.50
CA ALA A 265 -32.53 -6.24 -14.92
C ALA A 265 -32.82 -7.35 -13.87
N PRO A 266 -34.11 -7.67 -13.58
CA PRO A 266 -34.47 -8.73 -12.62
C PRO A 266 -33.83 -10.08 -12.96
N ARG A 267 -33.71 -10.40 -14.24
CA ARG A 267 -33.04 -11.62 -14.72
C ARG A 267 -31.54 -11.63 -14.39
N THR A 268 -30.86 -10.50 -14.57
CA THR A 268 -29.45 -10.36 -14.18
C THR A 268 -29.29 -10.54 -12.68
N ARG A 269 -30.16 -9.91 -11.86
CA ARG A 269 -30.12 -10.07 -10.41
C ARG A 269 -30.24 -11.54 -10.00
N GLN A 270 -31.21 -12.27 -10.53
CA GLN A 270 -31.38 -13.70 -10.23
C GLN A 270 -30.17 -14.54 -10.67
N ALA A 271 -29.59 -14.25 -11.85
CA ALA A 271 -28.40 -14.97 -12.31
C ALA A 271 -27.20 -14.75 -11.38
N VAL A 272 -27.00 -13.51 -10.92
CA VAL A 272 -25.92 -13.17 -9.97
C VAL A 272 -26.13 -13.84 -8.61
N ASP A 273 -27.37 -14.11 -8.18
CA ASP A 273 -27.64 -14.90 -6.95
C ASP A 273 -27.09 -16.33 -7.09
N GLY A 274 -27.35 -16.98 -8.22
CA GLY A 274 -26.78 -18.31 -8.51
C GLY A 274 -25.25 -18.30 -8.55
N MET A 275 -24.65 -17.26 -9.13
CA MET A 275 -23.19 -17.08 -9.12
C MET A 275 -22.66 -16.90 -7.70
N ALA A 276 -23.31 -16.08 -6.86
CA ALA A 276 -22.90 -15.84 -5.48
C ALA A 276 -22.92 -17.12 -4.63
N ALA A 277 -23.92 -17.98 -4.81
CA ALA A 277 -23.95 -19.30 -4.15
C ALA A 277 -22.75 -20.16 -4.57
N ALA A 278 -22.45 -20.22 -5.86
CA ALA A 278 -21.31 -20.99 -6.37
C ALA A 278 -19.95 -20.43 -5.92
N VAL A 279 -19.80 -19.11 -5.84
CA VAL A 279 -18.61 -18.46 -5.26
C VAL A 279 -18.47 -18.82 -3.78
N ALA A 280 -19.57 -18.80 -3.02
CA ALA A 280 -19.54 -19.15 -1.60
C ALA A 280 -19.10 -20.61 -1.37
N ASP A 281 -19.64 -21.54 -2.16
CA ASP A 281 -19.25 -22.96 -2.12
C ASP A 281 -17.77 -23.17 -2.44
N LEU A 282 -17.21 -22.38 -3.36
CA LEU A 282 -15.78 -22.44 -3.71
C LEU A 282 -14.88 -21.88 -2.60
N LEU A 283 -15.21 -20.70 -2.07
CA LEU A 283 -14.30 -19.96 -1.19
C LEU A 283 -14.39 -20.39 0.28
N ARG A 284 -15.59 -20.73 0.78
CA ARG A 284 -15.81 -21.02 2.20
C ARG A 284 -14.88 -22.13 2.76
N PRO A 285 -14.67 -23.28 2.08
CA PRO A 285 -13.80 -24.34 2.59
C PRO A 285 -12.31 -23.96 2.65
N GLN A 286 -11.91 -22.86 2.00
CA GLN A 286 -10.52 -22.42 1.88
C GLN A 286 -10.12 -21.40 2.96
N VAL A 287 -11.06 -20.95 3.80
CA VAL A 287 -10.76 -20.06 4.94
C VAL A 287 -10.13 -20.90 6.06
N GLY A 288 -8.88 -20.61 6.42
CA GLY A 288 -8.12 -21.48 7.33
C GLY A 288 -6.98 -20.82 8.12
N ALA A 289 -6.80 -19.50 8.05
CA ALA A 289 -5.78 -18.81 8.83
C ALA A 289 -6.10 -17.33 9.05
N VAL A 290 -5.38 -16.71 10.00
CA VAL A 290 -5.29 -15.25 10.10
C VAL A 290 -4.22 -14.78 9.11
N HIS A 291 -4.66 -14.21 7.99
CA HIS A 291 -3.80 -13.83 6.87
C HIS A 291 -4.55 -12.88 5.93
N ASN A 292 -3.82 -11.99 5.24
CA ASN A 292 -4.43 -11.00 4.33
C ASN A 292 -5.30 -11.66 3.24
N ILE A 293 -4.92 -12.86 2.77
CA ILE A 293 -5.70 -13.67 1.82
C ILE A 293 -7.10 -13.96 2.37
N HIS A 294 -7.19 -14.46 3.61
CA HIS A 294 -8.47 -14.85 4.19
C HIS A 294 -9.35 -13.64 4.49
N CYS A 295 -8.79 -12.45 4.72
CA CYS A 295 -9.57 -11.21 4.79
C CYS A 295 -10.36 -10.96 3.50
N TRP A 296 -9.76 -11.22 2.32
CA TRP A 296 -10.45 -11.08 1.03
C TRP A 296 -11.52 -12.15 0.81
N LEU A 297 -11.22 -13.41 1.15
CA LEU A 297 -12.22 -14.49 1.11
C LEU A 297 -13.44 -14.13 1.96
N LEU A 298 -13.23 -13.64 3.18
CA LEU A 298 -14.31 -13.21 4.08
C LEU A 298 -15.11 -12.03 3.51
N ALA A 299 -14.45 -11.05 2.86
CA ALA A 299 -15.15 -9.95 2.20
C ALA A 299 -16.05 -10.46 1.05
N ALA A 300 -15.56 -11.40 0.23
CA ALA A 300 -16.35 -12.01 -0.84
C ALA A 300 -17.51 -12.83 -0.30
N LEU A 301 -17.28 -13.62 0.76
CA LEU A 301 -18.31 -14.43 1.41
C LEU A 301 -19.36 -13.56 2.11
N ALA A 302 -18.99 -12.40 2.65
CA ALA A 302 -19.94 -11.43 3.18
C ALA A 302 -20.84 -10.84 2.09
N GLU A 303 -20.28 -10.48 0.93
CA GLU A 303 -21.09 -10.04 -0.23
C GLU A 303 -22.06 -11.16 -0.68
N CYS A 304 -21.60 -12.42 -0.70
CA CYS A 304 -22.46 -13.57 -1.02
C CYS A 304 -23.58 -13.73 0.02
N ALA A 305 -23.24 -13.74 1.32
CA ALA A 305 -24.19 -13.94 2.40
C ALA A 305 -25.27 -12.85 2.44
N VAL A 306 -24.87 -11.58 2.33
CA VAL A 306 -25.79 -10.43 2.30
C VAL A 306 -26.72 -10.51 1.09
N ARG A 307 -26.20 -10.87 -0.08
CA ARG A 307 -26.99 -11.00 -1.30
C ARG A 307 -28.02 -12.13 -1.21
N LEU A 308 -27.61 -13.28 -0.66
CA LEU A 308 -28.44 -14.47 -0.55
C LEU A 308 -29.40 -14.44 0.66
N GLY A 309 -29.24 -13.46 1.56
CA GLY A 309 -29.96 -13.42 2.84
C GLY A 309 -29.55 -14.56 3.78
N ASP A 310 -28.32 -15.08 3.63
CA ASP A 310 -27.80 -16.21 4.40
C ASP A 310 -27.19 -15.72 5.73
N ALA A 311 -28.03 -15.69 6.77
CA ALA A 311 -27.63 -15.24 8.11
C ALA A 311 -26.61 -16.18 8.77
N ASP A 312 -26.63 -17.48 8.45
CA ASP A 312 -25.72 -18.46 9.05
C ASP A 312 -24.32 -18.34 8.46
N LEU A 313 -24.21 -18.16 7.15
CA LEU A 313 -22.94 -17.84 6.49
C LEU A 313 -22.38 -16.52 7.01
N LEU A 314 -23.22 -15.50 7.16
CA LEU A 314 -22.79 -14.20 7.68
C LEU A 314 -22.26 -14.29 9.12
N ALA A 315 -22.96 -15.01 10.00
CA ALA A 315 -22.50 -15.26 11.36
C ALA A 315 -21.18 -16.05 11.40
N TRP A 316 -21.04 -17.06 10.53
CA TRP A 316 -19.80 -17.82 10.39
C TRP A 316 -18.63 -16.95 9.89
N CYS A 317 -18.87 -16.07 8.90
CA CYS A 317 -17.86 -15.13 8.40
C CYS A 317 -17.39 -14.17 9.49
N ARG A 318 -18.27 -13.77 10.40
CA ARG A 318 -17.94 -12.86 11.50
C ARG A 318 -17.16 -13.57 12.61
N ASP A 319 -17.76 -14.64 13.15
CA ASP A 319 -17.42 -15.21 14.46
C ASP A 319 -16.73 -16.58 14.38
N GLY A 320 -16.51 -17.13 13.17
CA GLY A 320 -15.74 -18.35 12.98
C GLY A 320 -14.30 -18.22 13.48
N GLU A 321 -13.61 -19.35 13.65
CA GLU A 321 -12.23 -19.42 14.17
C GLU A 321 -11.26 -18.48 13.43
N HIS A 322 -11.44 -18.33 12.13
CA HIS A 322 -10.68 -17.42 11.27
C HIS A 322 -11.56 -16.32 10.67
N GLY A 323 -12.71 -16.03 11.27
CA GLY A 323 -13.67 -15.01 10.84
C GLY A 323 -13.13 -13.58 11.00
N ALA A 324 -13.90 -12.60 10.55
CA ALA A 324 -13.48 -11.21 10.47
C ALA A 324 -13.07 -10.61 11.84
N GLU A 325 -13.75 -10.98 12.93
CA GLU A 325 -13.36 -10.56 14.29
C GLU A 325 -11.99 -11.15 14.68
N ALA A 326 -11.72 -12.41 14.32
CA ALA A 326 -10.44 -13.05 14.57
C ALA A 326 -9.31 -12.41 13.73
N GLN A 327 -9.57 -12.11 12.45
CA GLN A 327 -8.61 -11.40 11.59
C GLN A 327 -8.22 -10.06 12.20
N VAL A 328 -9.19 -9.28 12.70
CA VAL A 328 -8.90 -7.98 13.32
C VAL A 328 -8.12 -8.15 14.62
N ARG A 329 -8.60 -9.04 15.51
CA ARG A 329 -8.04 -9.21 16.85
C ARG A 329 -6.62 -9.78 16.86
N HIS A 330 -6.36 -10.72 15.96
CA HIS A 330 -5.12 -11.49 15.93
C HIS A 330 -4.17 -11.07 14.80
N GLY A 331 -4.69 -10.47 13.72
CA GLY A 331 -3.88 -10.02 12.60
C GLY A 331 -3.30 -8.62 12.78
N PHE A 332 -3.98 -7.73 13.51
CA PHE A 332 -3.45 -6.43 13.88
C PHE A 332 -2.95 -6.42 15.32
N HIS A 333 -1.74 -5.92 15.54
CA HIS A 333 -1.24 -5.57 16.85
C HIS A 333 -2.13 -4.52 17.53
N PRO A 334 -2.12 -4.40 18.87
CA PRO A 334 -2.91 -3.40 19.59
C PRO A 334 -2.72 -1.97 19.08
N GLU A 335 -1.50 -1.63 18.65
CA GLU A 335 -1.12 -0.33 18.09
C GLU A 335 -1.69 -0.07 16.68
N GLY A 336 -2.22 -1.10 16.02
CA GLY A 336 -2.89 -0.98 14.73
C GLY A 336 -2.08 -1.49 13.53
N LEU A 337 -0.81 -1.87 13.69
CA LEU A 337 -0.07 -2.48 12.57
C LEU A 337 -0.48 -3.94 12.36
N TRP A 338 -0.74 -4.30 11.11
CA TRP A 338 -0.81 -5.67 10.65
C TRP A 338 0.50 -6.41 10.95
N TYR A 339 0.42 -7.70 11.31
CA TYR A 339 1.57 -8.47 11.80
C TYR A 339 2.68 -8.64 10.76
N GLU A 340 2.38 -8.49 9.46
CA GLU A 340 3.39 -8.53 8.40
C GLU A 340 4.23 -7.24 8.30
N ILE A 341 3.96 -6.25 9.19
CA ILE A 341 4.66 -4.99 9.47
C ILE A 341 4.88 -4.01 8.29
N ASN A 342 4.63 -4.45 7.07
CA ASN A 342 4.86 -3.68 5.86
C ASN A 342 3.58 -2.96 5.40
N PRO A 343 3.69 -1.75 4.80
CA PRO A 343 2.53 -0.98 4.35
C PRO A 343 1.64 -1.69 3.33
N HIS A 344 2.21 -2.49 2.43
CA HIS A 344 1.46 -3.09 1.32
C HIS A 344 0.43 -4.07 1.83
N TYR A 345 0.89 -5.09 2.55
CA TYR A 345 0.02 -6.11 3.10
C TYR A 345 -0.84 -5.58 4.25
N HIS A 346 -0.35 -4.58 4.99
CA HIS A 346 -1.17 -3.84 5.95
C HIS A 346 -2.41 -3.24 5.29
N TYR A 347 -2.23 -2.39 4.28
CA TYR A 347 -3.35 -1.71 3.64
C TYR A 347 -4.17 -2.63 2.75
N TYR A 348 -3.58 -3.73 2.27
CA TYR A 348 -4.28 -4.77 1.54
C TYR A 348 -5.26 -5.55 2.43
N ALA A 349 -4.81 -6.01 3.61
CA ALA A 349 -5.68 -6.63 4.61
C ALA A 349 -6.76 -5.67 5.12
N LEU A 350 -6.38 -4.40 5.36
CA LEU A 350 -7.30 -3.35 5.79
C LEU A 350 -8.38 -3.07 4.75
N ALA A 351 -8.03 -2.98 3.46
CA ALA A 351 -9.00 -2.77 2.38
C ALA A 351 -10.01 -3.92 2.28
N ALA A 352 -9.58 -5.16 2.49
CA ALA A 352 -10.45 -6.33 2.53
C ALA A 352 -11.44 -6.24 3.71
N LEU A 353 -10.97 -5.91 4.91
CA LEU A 353 -11.82 -5.81 6.10
C LEU A 353 -12.76 -4.60 6.03
N LEU A 354 -12.34 -3.48 5.45
CA LEU A 354 -13.25 -2.37 5.13
C LEU A 354 -14.29 -2.77 4.08
N SER A 355 -13.92 -3.62 3.10
CA SER A 355 -14.87 -4.18 2.14
C SER A 355 -15.88 -5.11 2.80
N TYR A 356 -15.45 -5.92 3.78
CA TYR A 356 -16.35 -6.71 4.62
C TYR A 356 -17.34 -5.80 5.36
N VAL A 357 -16.85 -4.77 6.07
CA VAL A 357 -17.71 -3.81 6.79
C VAL A 357 -18.66 -3.09 5.85
N GLU A 358 -18.24 -2.79 4.63
CA GLU A 358 -19.10 -2.21 3.60
C GLU A 358 -20.25 -3.16 3.19
N ALA A 359 -19.99 -4.46 3.05
CA ALA A 359 -21.03 -5.42 2.71
C ALA A 359 -22.02 -5.60 3.88
N THR A 360 -21.51 -5.67 5.11
CA THR A 360 -22.30 -6.01 6.32
C THR A 360 -22.89 -4.79 7.04
N GLY A 361 -22.43 -3.59 6.69
CA GLY A 361 -22.69 -2.34 7.40
C GLY A 361 -21.77 -2.10 8.62
N PRO A 362 -21.78 -0.87 9.19
CA PRO A 362 -20.87 -0.43 10.27
C PRO A 362 -20.92 -1.26 11.55
N SER A 363 -22.02 -1.98 11.79
CA SER A 363 -22.20 -2.86 12.95
C SER A 363 -21.81 -4.33 12.67
N GLY A 364 -21.27 -4.62 11.48
CA GLY A 364 -20.83 -5.97 11.11
C GLY A 364 -19.58 -6.46 11.86
N LEU A 365 -18.88 -5.55 12.52
CA LEU A 365 -17.81 -5.82 13.49
C LEU A 365 -18.16 -5.20 14.84
N SER A 366 -17.56 -5.73 15.90
CA SER A 366 -17.59 -5.16 17.24
C SER A 366 -16.96 -3.77 17.28
N GLU A 367 -17.36 -2.94 18.25
CA GLU A 367 -16.78 -1.61 18.46
C GLU A 367 -15.27 -1.68 18.70
N ASP A 368 -14.79 -2.69 19.42
CA ASP A 368 -13.36 -2.92 19.65
C ASP A 368 -12.59 -3.19 18.35
N SER A 369 -13.16 -4.03 17.48
CA SER A 369 -12.58 -4.32 16.17
C SER A 369 -12.62 -3.09 15.26
N ALA A 370 -13.73 -2.34 15.26
CA ALA A 370 -13.82 -1.07 14.53
C ALA A 370 -12.77 -0.04 15.01
N ALA A 371 -12.59 0.09 16.33
CA ALA A 371 -11.56 0.95 16.91
C ALA A 371 -10.13 0.48 16.55
N ARG A 372 -9.90 -0.84 16.45
CA ARG A 372 -8.61 -1.38 16.02
C ARG A 372 -8.34 -1.09 14.54
N LEU A 373 -9.33 -1.22 13.67
CA LEU A 373 -9.21 -0.83 12.25
C LEU A 373 -8.97 0.68 12.09
N SER A 374 -9.58 1.52 12.94
CA SER A 374 -9.28 2.96 12.97
C SER A 374 -7.82 3.24 13.33
N ARG A 375 -7.26 2.54 14.34
CA ARG A 375 -5.83 2.62 14.65
C ARG A 375 -4.94 2.10 13.52
N ALA A 376 -5.40 1.09 12.78
CA ALA A 376 -4.67 0.61 11.60
C ALA A 376 -4.51 1.69 10.53
N ILE A 377 -5.47 2.59 10.39
CA ILE A 377 -5.34 3.76 9.51
C ILE A 377 -4.36 4.77 10.12
N ALA A 378 -4.49 5.08 11.41
CA ALA A 378 -3.68 6.12 12.02
C ALA A 378 -2.18 5.76 12.18
N ALA A 379 -1.84 4.46 12.29
CA ALA A 379 -0.50 4.04 12.65
C ALA A 379 0.55 4.26 11.53
N PRO A 380 0.41 3.73 10.30
CA PRO A 380 1.49 3.81 9.31
C PRO A 380 2.02 5.22 8.99
N PRO A 381 1.18 6.29 8.90
CA PRO A 381 1.69 7.65 8.72
C PRO A 381 2.67 8.13 9.81
N LEU A 382 2.63 7.57 11.02
CA LEU A 382 3.58 7.88 12.10
C LEU A 382 4.99 7.33 11.82
N LEU A 383 5.08 6.30 10.97
CA LEU A 383 6.34 5.77 10.46
C LEU A 383 6.82 6.47 9.20
N ALA A 384 6.07 7.40 8.62
CA ALA A 384 6.50 8.04 7.38
C ALA A 384 7.82 8.83 7.54
N TYR A 385 8.59 8.86 6.46
CA TYR A 385 9.71 9.77 6.26
C TYR A 385 9.19 11.20 5.98
N ALA A 386 10.11 12.18 5.99
CA ALA A 386 9.77 13.59 5.88
C ALA A 386 9.04 13.99 4.58
N ASP A 387 9.15 13.18 3.53
CA ASP A 387 8.50 13.36 2.22
C ASP A 387 7.18 12.58 2.07
N GLY A 388 6.72 11.95 3.15
CA GLY A 388 5.54 11.09 3.19
C GLY A 388 5.78 9.66 2.72
N ARG A 389 7.03 9.26 2.38
CA ARG A 389 7.35 7.86 2.04
C ARG A 389 7.14 6.97 3.26
N LEU A 390 6.54 5.81 3.07
CA LEU A 390 6.42 4.78 4.10
C LEU A 390 7.61 3.82 4.04
N PRO A 391 8.03 3.24 5.18
CA PRO A 391 9.12 2.28 5.18
C PRO A 391 8.77 1.00 4.43
N ALA A 392 9.74 0.46 3.71
CA ALA A 392 9.61 -0.74 2.90
C ALA A 392 10.09 -1.97 3.67
N TYR A 393 9.57 -2.19 4.88
CA TYR A 393 9.96 -3.35 5.68
C TYR A 393 9.46 -4.65 5.05
N GLY A 394 10.22 -5.74 5.20
CA GLY A 394 9.82 -7.04 4.63
C GLY A 394 9.50 -6.93 3.15
N ASP A 395 8.49 -7.68 2.69
CA ASP A 395 8.03 -7.58 1.29
C ASP A 395 7.21 -6.30 0.99
N GLY A 396 7.75 -5.13 1.33
CA GLY A 396 7.20 -3.83 0.97
C GLY A 396 7.92 -3.22 -0.23
N TRP A 397 7.20 -2.60 -1.15
CA TRP A 397 7.83 -1.84 -2.23
C TRP A 397 8.37 -0.49 -1.72
N PRO A 398 9.56 -0.06 -2.19
CA PRO A 398 10.22 1.17 -1.73
C PRO A 398 9.50 2.47 -2.13
N ASP A 399 8.72 2.45 -3.21
CA ASP A 399 8.02 3.62 -3.74
C ASP A 399 6.56 3.68 -3.29
N CYS A 400 6.37 3.68 -1.97
CA CYS A 400 5.05 3.84 -1.36
C CYS A 400 4.99 5.03 -0.42
N PHE A 401 3.94 5.83 -0.55
CA PHE A 401 3.74 7.07 0.17
C PHE A 401 2.40 7.05 0.91
N THR A 402 2.26 7.86 1.96
CA THR A 402 1.00 7.92 2.72
C THR A 402 -0.20 8.17 1.81
N GLY A 403 -0.09 9.13 0.88
CA GLY A 403 -1.12 9.45 -0.11
C GLY A 403 -1.52 8.29 -1.02
N ASP A 404 -0.70 7.24 -1.15
CA ASP A 404 -1.05 6.03 -1.91
C ASP A 404 -2.22 5.26 -1.28
N PHE A 405 -2.36 5.39 0.04
CA PHE A 405 -3.32 4.68 0.86
C PHE A 405 -4.42 5.59 1.44
N ALA A 406 -4.54 6.82 0.91
CA ALA A 406 -5.65 7.70 1.23
C ALA A 406 -7.04 7.07 0.98
N PRO A 407 -7.27 6.25 -0.07
CA PRO A 407 -8.58 5.63 -0.29
C PRO A 407 -9.08 4.80 0.91
N GLN A 408 -8.20 4.12 1.64
CA GLN A 408 -8.55 3.32 2.81
C GLN A 408 -9.02 4.21 3.97
N ALA A 409 -8.33 5.34 4.21
CA ALA A 409 -8.73 6.32 5.22
C ALA A 409 -10.07 6.98 4.87
N GLU A 410 -10.28 7.29 3.59
CA GLU A 410 -11.53 7.84 3.07
C GLU A 410 -12.71 6.86 3.22
N ALA A 411 -12.50 5.58 2.91
CA ALA A 411 -13.51 4.53 3.09
C ALA A 411 -13.92 4.40 4.56
N ALA A 412 -12.94 4.36 5.46
CA ALA A 412 -13.19 4.22 6.88
C ALA A 412 -13.96 5.38 7.52
N TRP A 413 -13.94 6.58 6.94
CA TRP A 413 -14.67 7.74 7.47
C TRP A 413 -16.17 7.45 7.68
N THR A 414 -16.80 6.81 6.70
CA THR A 414 -18.21 6.41 6.78
C THR A 414 -18.38 5.01 7.36
N LEU A 415 -17.44 4.10 7.08
CA LEU A 415 -17.56 2.69 7.49
C LEU A 415 -17.29 2.47 8.99
N LEU A 416 -16.51 3.35 9.64
CA LEU A 416 -16.17 3.28 11.07
C LEU A 416 -16.67 4.54 11.81
N PRO A 417 -17.99 4.78 11.88
CA PRO A 417 -18.54 6.04 12.37
C PRO A 417 -18.26 6.30 13.87
N THR A 418 -18.08 5.24 14.67
CA THR A 418 -17.73 5.32 16.10
C THR A 418 -16.24 5.54 16.35
N ALA A 419 -15.40 5.41 15.32
CA ALA A 419 -13.94 5.52 15.41
C ALA A 419 -13.37 6.15 14.13
N ARG A 420 -13.84 7.34 13.74
CA ARG A 420 -13.40 7.98 12.51
C ARG A 420 -11.90 8.32 12.55
N PRO A 421 -11.12 7.99 11.50
CA PRO A 421 -9.70 8.30 11.46
C PRO A 421 -9.44 9.77 11.12
N ASP A 422 -8.25 10.27 11.47
CA ASP A 422 -7.71 11.52 10.94
C ASP A 422 -7.13 11.31 9.54
N LEU A 423 -7.67 12.02 8.54
CA LEU A 423 -7.25 11.93 7.14
C LEU A 423 -6.07 12.87 6.82
N THR A 424 -5.77 13.85 7.68
CA THR A 424 -4.75 14.89 7.44
C THR A 424 -3.38 14.33 7.03
N PRO A 425 -2.85 13.25 7.65
CA PRO A 425 -1.54 12.71 7.29
C PRO A 425 -1.45 12.17 5.87
N TYR A 426 -2.57 11.76 5.28
CA TYR A 426 -2.65 11.20 3.93
C TYR A 426 -2.59 12.27 2.84
N TYR A 427 -2.92 13.51 3.16
CA TYR A 427 -2.97 14.63 2.23
C TYR A 427 -1.86 15.67 2.45
N ARG A 428 -0.95 15.44 3.42
CA ARG A 428 0.17 16.35 3.72
C ARG A 428 1.19 16.48 2.57
N HIS A 429 1.38 15.42 1.80
CA HIS A 429 2.31 15.36 0.67
C HIS A 429 1.55 14.97 -0.60
N PRO A 430 0.76 15.89 -1.18
CA PRO A 430 -0.09 15.58 -2.32
C PRO A 430 0.76 15.14 -3.51
N ARG A 431 0.36 14.04 -4.16
CA ARG A 431 1.00 13.51 -5.36
C ARG A 431 -0.06 13.30 -6.43
N PRO A 432 0.13 13.84 -7.65
CA PRO A 432 -0.75 13.54 -8.76
C PRO A 432 -0.78 12.03 -9.00
N ALA A 433 -1.97 11.46 -9.05
CA ALA A 433 -2.16 10.03 -9.29
C ALA A 433 -3.35 9.82 -10.24
N PRO A 434 -3.36 8.75 -11.04
CA PRO A 434 -4.57 8.37 -11.75
C PRO A 434 -5.71 8.10 -10.76
N LEU A 435 -6.95 8.14 -11.25
CA LEU A 435 -8.12 7.79 -10.47
C LEU A 435 -7.94 6.38 -9.89
N ARG A 436 -8.11 6.25 -8.57
CA ARG A 436 -8.12 4.96 -7.89
C ARG A 436 -9.54 4.50 -7.65
N LEU A 437 -9.89 3.36 -8.23
CA LEU A 437 -11.14 2.68 -7.94
C LEU A 437 -11.13 2.09 -6.52
N TRP A 438 -12.32 1.86 -5.95
CA TRP A 438 -12.44 1.16 -4.67
C TRP A 438 -12.53 -0.34 -4.95
N TYR A 439 -11.41 -0.87 -5.40
CA TYR A 439 -11.27 -2.23 -5.90
C TYR A 439 -9.91 -2.77 -5.48
N GLY A 440 -9.87 -4.02 -5.00
CA GLY A 440 -8.67 -4.64 -4.41
C GLY A 440 -7.57 -4.97 -5.41
N ALA A 441 -7.90 -5.07 -6.70
CA ALA A 441 -6.91 -5.39 -7.73
C ALA A 441 -6.20 -4.11 -8.21
N GLN A 442 -4.88 -4.19 -8.31
CA GLN A 442 -4.05 -3.11 -8.85
C GLN A 442 -3.96 -3.24 -10.37
N LEU A 443 -4.85 -2.54 -11.08
CA LEU A 443 -4.70 -2.32 -12.51
C LEU A 443 -4.21 -0.89 -12.77
N PRO A 444 -3.26 -0.71 -13.70
CA PRO A 444 -2.87 0.63 -14.10
C PRO A 444 -4.06 1.35 -14.74
N GLU A 445 -4.62 2.31 -14.00
CA GLU A 445 -5.64 3.22 -14.50
C GLU A 445 -5.00 4.24 -15.42
N HIS A 446 -5.37 4.21 -16.70
CA HIS A 446 -4.86 5.16 -17.70
C HIS A 446 -5.72 6.43 -17.75
N THR A 447 -6.00 7.03 -16.60
CA THR A 447 -6.62 8.37 -16.50
C THR A 447 -5.54 9.44 -16.39
N ALA A 448 -5.85 10.67 -16.83
CA ALA A 448 -5.00 11.81 -16.51
C ALA A 448 -4.82 11.93 -14.98
N PRO A 449 -3.60 12.21 -14.48
CA PRO A 449 -3.37 12.36 -13.05
C PRO A 449 -4.20 13.47 -12.44
N LEU A 450 -4.86 13.17 -11.33
CA LEU A 450 -5.64 14.08 -10.51
C LEU A 450 -4.80 14.50 -9.30
N THR A 451 -4.84 15.79 -8.95
CA THR A 451 -3.99 16.38 -7.89
C THR A 451 -4.61 16.33 -6.50
N HIS A 452 -5.94 16.22 -6.40
CA HIS A 452 -6.66 16.23 -5.13
C HIS A 452 -7.63 15.05 -5.04
N ARG A 453 -7.53 14.30 -3.95
CA ARG A 453 -8.42 13.19 -3.56
C ARG A 453 -8.80 12.28 -4.75
N PRO A 454 -7.82 11.69 -5.46
CA PRO A 454 -8.02 11.03 -6.76
C PRO A 454 -8.62 9.62 -6.60
N SER A 455 -9.72 9.45 -5.89
CA SER A 455 -10.28 8.12 -5.60
C SER A 455 -11.80 8.06 -5.52
N VAL A 456 -12.34 6.89 -5.88
CA VAL A 456 -13.74 6.54 -5.66
C VAL A 456 -14.08 6.53 -4.17
N ALA A 457 -13.17 6.06 -3.31
CA ALA A 457 -13.42 6.05 -1.87
C ALA A 457 -13.67 7.45 -1.29
N ALA A 458 -12.91 8.46 -1.73
CA ALA A 458 -13.15 9.85 -1.35
C ALA A 458 -14.54 10.33 -1.84
N LEU A 459 -14.90 10.02 -3.09
CA LEU A 459 -16.20 10.39 -3.65
C LEU A 459 -17.37 9.71 -2.92
N VAL A 460 -17.24 8.44 -2.55
CA VAL A 460 -18.34 7.60 -2.03
C VAL A 460 -18.46 7.66 -0.50
N PHE A 461 -17.33 7.61 0.22
CA PHE A 461 -17.30 7.41 1.66
C PHE A 461 -16.66 8.57 2.43
N GLY A 462 -15.80 9.35 1.77
CA GLY A 462 -15.06 10.43 2.40
C GLY A 462 -15.91 11.55 2.98
N PRO A 463 -15.34 12.45 3.81
CA PRO A 463 -15.99 13.70 4.18
C PRO A 463 -16.09 14.66 2.98
N ASP A 464 -16.98 15.64 3.07
CA ASP A 464 -17.11 16.70 2.06
C ASP A 464 -15.87 17.61 2.06
N ASP A 465 -15.33 17.93 3.25
CA ASP A 465 -14.13 18.74 3.46
C ASP A 465 -13.15 18.00 4.38
N LEU A 466 -11.84 18.18 4.15
CA LEU A 466 -10.83 17.63 5.04
C LEU A 466 -10.78 18.46 6.34
N PRO A 467 -10.62 17.83 7.52
CA PRO A 467 -10.45 18.57 8.77
C PRO A 467 -9.27 19.56 8.66
N GLY A 468 -9.51 20.85 8.90
CA GLY A 468 -8.46 21.86 8.95
C GLY A 468 -8.12 22.58 7.63
N GLU A 469 -8.78 22.27 6.50
CA GLU A 469 -8.71 23.16 5.34
C GLU A 469 -9.54 24.43 5.60
N PRO A 470 -9.01 25.65 5.34
CA PRO A 470 -9.86 26.83 5.32
C PRO A 470 -10.92 26.65 4.24
N ALA A 471 -12.18 26.95 4.58
CA ALA A 471 -13.30 26.86 3.64
C ALA A 471 -12.91 27.59 2.33
N GLN A 472 -12.92 26.86 1.20
CA GLN A 472 -12.60 27.47 -0.08
C GLN A 472 -13.67 28.52 -0.40
N VAL A 473 -13.31 29.79 -0.23
CA VAL A 473 -14.12 30.92 -0.67
C VAL A 473 -14.16 30.91 -2.18
N SER A 474 -15.35 30.78 -2.74
CA SER A 474 -15.62 30.93 -4.17
C SER A 474 -15.30 32.37 -4.60
N GLY A 475 -14.11 32.59 -5.18
CA GLY A 475 -13.71 33.87 -5.73
C GLY A 475 -12.67 33.68 -6.85
N GLN A 476 -13.04 34.02 -8.08
CA GLN A 476 -12.14 34.01 -9.23
C GLN A 476 -10.98 35.01 -9.04
N PRO A 477 -9.73 34.66 -9.36
CA PRO A 477 -8.70 35.65 -9.62
C PRO A 477 -8.71 36.04 -11.11
N GLY A 478 -8.69 37.34 -11.37
CA GLY A 478 -8.51 37.91 -12.69
C GLY A 478 -7.16 37.53 -13.30
N VAL A 479 -7.21 37.27 -14.60
CA VAL A 479 -6.08 36.97 -15.47
C VAL A 479 -5.42 38.28 -15.88
N ASP A 480 -4.09 38.37 -15.76
CA ASP A 480 -3.28 39.16 -16.68
C ASP A 480 -1.94 38.44 -16.86
N GLY A 481 -1.64 38.12 -18.12
CA GLY A 481 -0.45 37.38 -18.54
C GLY A 481 0.56 38.28 -19.25
N ALA A 482 1.83 37.88 -19.19
CA ALA A 482 2.86 38.13 -20.21
C ALA A 482 4.03 37.15 -19.97
N GLY A 483 4.58 36.59 -21.05
CA GLY A 483 5.44 35.39 -21.00
C GLY A 483 6.88 35.53 -21.46
N VAL A 484 7.44 34.34 -21.74
CA VAL A 484 8.60 33.98 -22.60
C VAL A 484 10.01 33.84 -21.97
N ALA A 485 10.42 32.57 -21.86
CA ALA A 485 11.70 31.88 -22.11
C ALA A 485 13.08 32.43 -21.66
N GLY A 486 13.88 31.53 -21.05
CA GLY A 486 15.35 31.57 -21.04
C GLY A 486 16.00 30.96 -19.79
N ALA A 487 16.86 29.96 -19.94
CA ALA A 487 17.96 29.65 -19.01
C ALA A 487 19.28 30.14 -19.65
N PRO A 488 20.42 30.42 -18.96
CA PRO A 488 20.79 30.07 -17.56
C PRO A 488 21.56 31.15 -16.73
N HIS A 489 21.80 30.82 -15.44
CA HIS A 489 22.92 31.20 -14.54
C HIS A 489 22.96 32.60 -13.81
N PRO A 490 23.78 32.77 -12.74
CA PRO A 490 23.29 33.11 -11.39
C PRO A 490 23.63 34.54 -10.94
N GLY A 491 22.76 35.15 -10.12
CA GLY A 491 23.01 36.45 -9.50
C GLY A 491 21.95 36.81 -8.47
N SER A 492 22.42 36.99 -7.24
CA SER A 492 21.86 37.74 -6.10
C SER A 492 20.55 38.51 -6.31
N ASP A 493 19.50 38.17 -5.56
CA ASP A 493 19.07 38.93 -4.37
C ASP A 493 17.71 38.45 -3.82
N GLY A 494 17.63 38.34 -2.50
CA GLY A 494 16.40 38.67 -1.75
C GLY A 494 15.27 37.64 -1.61
N ALA A 495 15.52 36.33 -1.61
CA ALA A 495 14.50 35.36 -1.18
C ALA A 495 14.49 35.24 0.36
N ARG A 496 13.50 35.87 0.99
CA ARG A 496 13.17 35.69 2.41
C ARG A 496 12.91 34.20 2.67
N ALA A 497 13.80 33.57 3.42
CA ALA A 497 13.70 32.17 3.79
C ALA A 497 12.31 31.87 4.39
N PRO A 498 11.61 30.82 3.95
CA PRO A 498 10.46 30.33 4.69
C PRO A 498 10.94 29.93 6.09
N SER A 499 10.33 30.54 7.11
CA SER A 499 10.59 30.24 8.51
C SER A 499 10.34 28.75 8.77
N PRO A 500 11.09 28.11 9.69
CA PRO A 500 10.88 26.70 10.01
C PRO A 500 9.50 26.55 10.67
N GLY A 501 8.52 26.14 9.86
CA GLY A 501 7.19 25.79 10.32
C GLY A 501 7.28 24.56 11.21
N SER A 502 7.23 24.77 12.52
CA SER A 502 7.01 23.72 13.50
C SER A 502 5.60 23.15 13.36
N SER A 503 5.54 21.82 13.36
CA SER A 503 4.46 20.92 13.81
C SER A 503 3.97 19.96 12.73
N GLY A 504 4.46 18.72 12.84
CA GLY A 504 4.10 17.60 11.99
C GLY A 504 4.86 16.31 12.30
N ALA A 505 5.92 16.37 13.12
CA ALA A 505 6.59 15.18 13.65
C ALA A 505 6.05 14.86 15.04
N THR A 506 5.32 13.74 15.14
CA THR A 506 5.13 13.04 16.40
C THR A 506 6.51 12.66 16.96
N GLY A 507 6.68 12.81 18.28
CA GLY A 507 7.96 12.51 18.95
C GLY A 507 8.38 11.05 18.82
N SER A 508 9.50 10.69 19.45
CA SER A 508 9.91 9.28 19.57
C SER A 508 8.81 8.43 20.21
N PHE A 509 8.67 7.18 19.76
CA PHE A 509 7.68 6.25 20.32
C PHE A 509 8.17 4.80 20.25
N LEU A 510 7.49 3.94 21.00
CA LEU A 510 7.66 2.49 21.00
C LEU A 510 6.32 1.81 20.75
N TRP A 511 6.25 0.95 19.75
CA TRP A 511 5.19 -0.02 19.58
C TRP A 511 5.69 -1.39 19.98
N ARG A 512 5.15 -1.91 21.09
CA ARG A 512 5.63 -3.16 21.70
C ARG A 512 5.12 -4.36 20.92
N GLY A 513 3.90 -4.32 20.41
CA GLY A 513 3.32 -5.40 19.60
C GLY A 513 4.20 -5.78 18.40
N PRO A 514 4.44 -4.86 17.45
CA PRO A 514 5.30 -5.11 16.29
C PRO A 514 6.80 -4.99 16.61
N GLY A 515 7.19 -4.63 17.84
CA GLY A 515 8.59 -4.44 18.24
C GLY A 515 9.32 -3.35 17.45
N ILE A 516 8.67 -2.19 17.26
CA ILE A 516 9.22 -1.06 16.50
C ILE A 516 9.49 0.10 17.46
N ALA A 517 10.74 0.56 17.52
CA ALA A 517 11.13 1.74 18.27
C ALA A 517 11.60 2.85 17.32
N LEU A 518 10.86 3.96 17.28
CA LEU A 518 11.22 5.14 16.52
C LEU A 518 11.82 6.19 17.46
N LEU A 519 13.04 6.63 17.15
CA LEU A 519 13.78 7.67 17.85
C LEU A 519 13.92 8.91 16.96
N ARG A 520 13.66 10.09 17.52
CA ARG A 520 13.89 11.39 16.86
C ARG A 520 14.79 12.28 17.70
N SER A 521 15.68 12.99 17.02
CA SER A 521 16.41 14.16 17.51
C SER A 521 16.28 15.30 16.49
N PRO A 522 16.78 16.51 16.80
CA PRO A 522 16.88 17.59 15.81
C PRO A 522 17.70 17.23 14.56
N ALA A 523 18.55 16.20 14.62
CA ALA A 523 19.41 15.80 13.50
C ALA A 523 18.93 14.55 12.76
N VAL A 524 18.23 13.62 13.43
CA VAL A 524 17.96 12.29 12.88
C VAL A 524 16.60 11.72 13.29
N ARG A 525 15.96 11.03 12.34
CA ARG A 525 14.90 10.03 12.54
C ARG A 525 15.53 8.66 12.36
N LEU A 526 15.45 7.79 13.36
CA LEU A 526 15.97 6.43 13.32
C LEU A 526 14.91 5.45 13.82
N VAL A 527 14.71 4.34 13.13
CA VAL A 527 13.84 3.24 13.59
C VAL A 527 14.68 2.00 13.81
N LEU A 528 14.41 1.28 14.90
CA LEU A 528 14.92 -0.07 15.16
C LEU A 528 13.76 -1.06 15.19
N ARG A 529 13.93 -2.21 14.53
CA ARG A 529 12.95 -3.29 14.46
C ARG A 529 13.44 -4.54 15.18
N ALA A 530 12.67 -5.04 16.13
CA ALA A 530 12.97 -6.24 16.91
C ALA A 530 11.68 -7.01 17.26
N GLY A 531 10.71 -7.04 16.35
CA GLY A 531 9.41 -7.65 16.56
C GLY A 531 9.39 -9.18 16.46
N PRO A 532 8.19 -9.77 16.61
CA PRO A 532 7.92 -11.16 16.29
C PRO A 532 8.23 -11.52 14.83
N ASP A 533 8.19 -12.81 14.53
CA ASP A 533 8.16 -13.32 13.16
C ASP A 533 6.92 -12.77 12.41
N ALA A 534 7.16 -12.15 11.25
CA ALA A 534 6.13 -11.61 10.36
C ALA A 534 5.70 -12.60 9.26
N GLY A 535 6.13 -13.87 9.34
CA GLY A 535 5.72 -14.94 8.44
C GLY A 535 6.54 -14.99 7.15
N TRP A 536 5.90 -15.38 6.04
CA TRP A 536 6.61 -15.56 4.76
C TRP A 536 7.13 -14.24 4.18
N HIS A 537 6.45 -13.11 4.43
CA HIS A 537 6.88 -11.79 3.98
C HIS A 537 7.99 -11.14 4.85
N ASP A 538 8.50 -11.86 5.85
CA ASP A 538 9.59 -11.40 6.72
C ASP A 538 10.96 -11.61 6.03
N HIS A 539 11.84 -10.61 6.13
CA HIS A 539 13.21 -10.66 5.63
C HIS A 539 14.22 -11.27 6.61
N ARG A 540 13.77 -11.67 7.82
CA ARG A 540 14.63 -12.27 8.86
C ARG A 540 15.74 -11.34 9.33
N ASP A 541 15.42 -10.07 9.44
CA ASP A 541 16.33 -8.95 9.62
C ASP A 541 16.20 -8.32 11.03
N LYS A 542 15.99 -9.14 12.06
CA LYS A 542 15.79 -8.63 13.42
C LYS A 542 17.00 -7.79 13.85
N LEU A 543 16.71 -6.70 14.55
CA LEU A 543 17.62 -5.62 14.92
C LEU A 543 18.04 -4.68 13.78
N ALA A 544 17.43 -4.77 12.59
CA ALA A 544 17.64 -3.80 11.52
C ALA A 544 17.28 -2.37 11.94
N VAL A 545 17.98 -1.42 11.32
CA VAL A 545 17.70 0.01 11.47
C VAL A 545 17.51 0.69 10.12
N ASP A 546 16.64 1.69 10.09
CA ASP A 546 16.57 2.68 9.02
C ASP A 546 16.74 4.10 9.57
N VAL A 547 17.34 4.98 8.77
CA VAL A 547 17.80 6.30 9.19
C VAL A 547 17.47 7.33 8.13
N GLN A 548 16.95 8.49 8.55
CA GLN A 548 16.86 9.69 7.74
C GLN A 548 17.39 10.88 8.56
N THR A 549 18.34 11.63 8.01
CA THR A 549 18.85 12.86 8.62
C THR A 549 18.11 14.08 8.09
N VAL A 550 18.19 15.19 8.83
CA VAL A 550 17.65 16.49 8.39
C VAL A 550 18.33 17.07 7.15
N THR A 551 19.53 16.58 6.80
CA THR A 551 20.24 16.95 5.57
C THR A 551 19.71 16.22 4.33
N GLY A 552 18.80 15.27 4.52
CA GLY A 552 18.24 14.44 3.45
C GLY A 552 19.03 13.16 3.15
N TRP A 553 20.18 12.94 3.82
CA TRP A 553 20.89 11.67 3.72
C TRP A 553 20.05 10.57 4.38
N SER A 554 19.96 9.42 3.72
CA SER A 554 19.18 8.30 4.23
C SER A 554 19.94 6.96 4.13
N SER A 555 19.59 6.07 5.05
CA SER A 555 19.90 4.65 4.98
C SER A 555 18.58 3.91 5.19
N LEU A 556 17.95 3.53 4.10
CA LEU A 556 16.58 3.00 4.10
C LEU A 556 16.57 1.52 3.77
N ASP A 557 15.63 0.80 4.36
CA ASP A 557 15.32 -0.56 3.95
C ASP A 557 14.99 -0.59 2.45
N LEU A 558 15.48 -1.61 1.76
CA LEU A 558 15.28 -1.75 0.32
C LEU A 558 13.87 -2.28 0.04
N GLY A 559 13.33 -3.13 0.92
CA GLY A 559 12.07 -3.83 0.71
C GLY A 559 12.18 -4.88 -0.37
N THR A 560 11.19 -4.98 -1.26
CA THR A 560 11.10 -6.06 -2.26
C THR A 560 10.84 -5.54 -3.66
N SER A 561 11.10 -6.40 -4.65
CA SER A 561 10.78 -6.13 -6.06
C SER A 561 9.73 -7.13 -6.58
N GLY A 562 9.65 -7.37 -7.88
CA GLY A 562 8.75 -8.41 -8.38
C GLY A 562 9.20 -9.80 -7.91
N TYR A 563 8.28 -10.62 -7.36
CA TYR A 563 8.60 -11.98 -6.88
C TYR A 563 9.23 -12.91 -7.94
N GLY A 564 9.08 -12.61 -9.24
CA GLY A 564 9.71 -13.36 -10.33
C GLY A 564 11.14 -12.94 -10.66
N ALA A 565 11.71 -11.93 -10.01
CA ALA A 565 13.04 -11.39 -10.30
C ALA A 565 14.09 -11.88 -9.30
N ASP A 566 15.28 -12.29 -9.79
CA ASP A 566 16.46 -12.61 -8.98
C ASP A 566 16.83 -11.46 -8.02
N PHE A 567 16.51 -10.23 -8.40
CA PHE A 567 16.70 -9.03 -7.60
C PHE A 567 15.96 -9.08 -6.25
N THR A 568 14.80 -9.76 -6.18
CA THR A 568 14.09 -9.97 -4.92
C THR A 568 14.90 -10.85 -3.96
N ALA A 569 15.65 -11.84 -4.46
CA ALA A 569 16.52 -12.65 -3.61
C ALA A 569 17.66 -11.81 -3.00
N TRP A 570 18.19 -10.83 -3.74
CA TRP A 570 19.14 -9.84 -3.19
C TRP A 570 18.51 -9.01 -2.08
N MET A 571 17.35 -8.39 -2.34
CA MET A 571 16.75 -7.47 -1.38
C MET A 571 16.31 -8.17 -0.09
N ARG A 572 15.98 -9.47 -0.16
CA ARG A 572 15.69 -10.32 1.01
C ARG A 572 16.93 -10.85 1.73
N SER A 573 18.12 -10.64 1.16
CA SER A 573 19.36 -11.18 1.73
C SER A 573 19.81 -10.39 2.98
N PRO A 574 20.48 -11.02 3.94
CA PRO A 574 21.01 -10.34 5.11
C PRO A 574 21.93 -9.15 4.78
N ALA A 575 22.77 -9.27 3.75
CA ALA A 575 23.70 -8.22 3.32
C ALA A 575 23.01 -6.96 2.77
N ALA A 576 21.73 -7.04 2.40
CA ALA A 576 20.94 -5.90 1.98
C ALA A 576 20.45 -5.04 3.17
N HIS A 577 20.58 -5.50 4.41
CA HIS A 577 20.03 -4.83 5.58
C HIS A 577 21.12 -4.28 6.52
N ASN A 578 20.79 -3.25 7.28
CA ASN A 578 21.66 -2.71 8.34
C ASN A 578 21.63 -3.61 9.59
N ILE A 579 22.22 -4.80 9.55
CA ILE A 579 22.19 -5.81 10.63
C ILE A 579 23.58 -6.40 10.92
N VAL A 580 23.63 -7.29 11.93
CA VAL A 580 24.71 -8.28 12.05
C VAL A 580 24.20 -9.63 11.59
N THR A 581 25.03 -10.32 10.82
CA THR A 581 24.78 -11.67 10.32
C THR A 581 25.73 -12.66 10.98
N VAL A 582 25.29 -13.93 11.06
CA VAL A 582 26.08 -15.04 11.61
C VAL A 582 26.21 -16.10 10.51
N GLY A 583 27.44 -16.43 10.13
CA GLY A 583 27.74 -17.40 9.07
C GLY A 583 27.17 -17.02 7.71
N ALA A 584 27.01 -15.72 7.41
CA ALA A 584 26.39 -15.22 6.17
C ALA A 584 24.97 -15.76 5.88
N ARG A 585 24.22 -16.14 6.92
CA ARG A 585 22.87 -16.74 6.80
C ARG A 585 21.77 -15.80 7.30
N PRO A 586 20.54 -15.91 6.74
CA PRO A 586 19.36 -15.31 7.36
C PRO A 586 19.15 -15.81 8.79
N GLN A 587 18.68 -14.94 9.67
CA GLN A 587 18.26 -15.38 11.00
C GLN A 587 17.08 -16.37 10.88
N PRO A 588 16.94 -17.36 11.77
CA PRO A 588 15.78 -18.25 11.73
C PRO A 588 14.49 -17.52 12.07
N ALA A 589 13.35 -18.19 11.92
CA ALA A 589 12.08 -17.70 12.44
C ALA A 589 12.08 -17.63 13.96
N HIS A 590 12.06 -16.41 14.50
CA HIS A 590 12.06 -16.16 15.94
C HIS A 590 11.55 -14.74 16.27
N THR A 591 11.37 -14.48 17.57
CA THR A 591 10.88 -13.21 18.09
C THR A 591 12.03 -12.42 18.72
N GLY A 592 12.30 -11.23 18.18
CA GLY A 592 13.15 -10.25 18.84
C GLY A 592 12.45 -9.59 20.03
N ARG A 593 13.19 -8.82 20.84
CA ARG A 593 12.65 -8.15 22.02
C ARG A 593 13.26 -6.76 22.22
N ILE A 594 12.43 -5.76 22.49
CA ILE A 594 12.90 -4.48 23.06
C ILE A 594 13.09 -4.66 24.56
N LEU A 595 14.32 -4.50 25.03
CA LEU A 595 14.71 -4.67 26.43
C LEU A 595 14.57 -3.37 27.23
N ASP A 596 15.01 -2.26 26.65
CA ASP A 596 14.97 -0.94 27.27
C ASP A 596 14.64 0.14 26.23
N TRP A 597 13.95 1.19 26.66
CA TRP A 597 13.54 2.29 25.78
C TRP A 597 13.36 3.62 26.53
N SER A 598 13.83 4.70 25.91
CA SER A 598 13.45 6.07 26.20
C SER A 598 13.34 6.86 24.88
N PRO A 599 12.83 8.11 24.88
CA PRO A 599 12.74 8.90 23.66
C PRO A 599 14.06 9.12 22.90
N ARG A 600 15.21 8.91 23.55
CA ARG A 600 16.54 9.06 22.95
C ARG A 600 17.36 7.77 22.94
N HIS A 601 16.78 6.64 23.37
CA HIS A 601 17.51 5.39 23.58
C HIS A 601 16.65 4.17 23.30
N VAL A 602 17.22 3.13 22.71
CA VAL A 602 16.61 1.81 22.67
C VAL A 602 17.68 0.74 22.78
N THR A 603 17.41 -0.30 23.57
CA THR A 603 18.19 -1.55 23.58
C THR A 603 17.27 -2.70 23.21
N ALA A 604 17.70 -3.51 22.26
CA ALA A 604 16.94 -4.64 21.73
C ALA A 604 17.81 -5.89 21.58
N GLU A 605 17.18 -7.06 21.61
CA GLU A 605 17.81 -8.38 21.56
C GLU A 605 17.17 -9.27 20.49
N SER A 606 18.00 -10.02 19.80
CA SER A 606 17.65 -11.15 18.94
C SER A 606 18.43 -12.36 19.46
N ALA A 607 17.72 -13.45 19.78
CA ALA A 607 18.33 -14.64 20.35
C ALA A 607 17.70 -15.91 19.79
N TRP A 608 18.55 -16.85 19.35
CA TRP A 608 18.16 -18.15 18.81
C TRP A 608 19.31 -19.14 19.01
N ASP A 609 19.01 -20.42 19.28
CA ASP A 609 20.00 -21.51 19.35
C ASP A 609 21.28 -21.21 20.19
N GLY A 610 21.13 -20.42 21.26
CA GLY A 610 22.24 -20.00 22.11
C GLY A 610 23.07 -18.83 21.58
N HIS A 611 22.80 -18.35 20.37
CA HIS A 611 23.25 -17.05 19.88
C HIS A 611 22.42 -15.92 20.49
N VAL A 612 23.09 -14.83 20.88
CA VAL A 612 22.49 -13.63 21.44
C VAL A 612 23.14 -12.41 20.81
N LEU A 613 22.34 -11.64 20.08
CA LEU A 613 22.71 -10.35 19.51
C LEU A 613 21.95 -9.28 20.28
N ARG A 614 22.64 -8.25 20.75
CA ARG A 614 22.03 -7.06 21.36
C ARG A 614 22.48 -5.81 20.66
N ARG A 615 21.53 -4.95 20.29
CA ARG A 615 21.78 -3.65 19.66
C ARG A 615 21.22 -2.53 20.51
N THR A 616 22.05 -1.54 20.78
CA THR A 616 21.71 -0.34 21.52
C THR A 616 21.92 0.88 20.65
N ILE A 617 20.86 1.65 20.45
CA ILE A 617 20.91 2.94 19.75
C ILE A 617 20.65 4.07 20.75
N THR A 618 21.49 5.09 20.70
CA THR A 618 21.27 6.35 21.43
C THR A 618 21.34 7.51 20.45
N VAL A 619 20.28 8.31 20.33
CA VAL A 619 20.25 9.50 19.48
C VAL A 619 20.60 10.75 20.28
N HIS A 620 21.50 11.56 19.74
CA HIS A 620 21.98 12.82 20.29
C HIS A 620 21.50 13.98 19.42
N ASP A 621 21.73 15.23 19.83
CA ASP A 621 21.26 16.38 19.07
C ASP A 621 21.98 16.58 17.74
N HIS A 622 23.19 16.03 17.59
CA HIS A 622 24.01 16.15 16.38
C HIS A 622 24.36 14.79 15.74
N GLY A 623 23.65 13.71 16.09
CA GLY A 623 24.02 12.39 15.59
C GLY A 623 23.43 11.24 16.39
N TRP A 624 24.05 10.06 16.30
CA TRP A 624 23.68 8.89 17.10
C TRP A 624 24.86 7.97 17.35
N THR A 625 24.71 7.09 18.34
CA THR A 625 25.61 5.99 18.61
C THR A 625 24.87 4.68 18.42
N ASP A 626 25.51 3.73 17.75
CA ASP A 626 25.05 2.37 17.52
C ASP A 626 26.07 1.40 18.11
N VAL A 627 25.65 0.62 19.09
CA VAL A 627 26.47 -0.38 19.76
C VAL A 627 25.82 -1.74 19.60
N LEU A 628 26.55 -2.70 19.01
CA LEU A 628 26.07 -4.05 18.83
C LEU A 628 27.02 -5.04 19.50
N THR A 629 26.50 -5.88 20.38
CA THR A 629 27.23 -6.97 21.04
C THR A 629 26.71 -8.31 20.57
N VAL A 630 27.61 -9.20 20.21
CA VAL A 630 27.32 -10.54 19.72
C VAL A 630 27.92 -11.55 20.71
N THR A 631 27.16 -12.58 21.06
CA THR A 631 27.62 -13.76 21.78
C THR A 631 27.05 -14.98 21.06
N LEU A 632 27.91 -15.85 20.54
CA LEU A 632 27.53 -17.05 19.80
C LEU A 632 27.76 -18.29 20.65
N ALA A 633 26.95 -19.33 20.43
CA ALA A 633 27.09 -20.63 21.11
C ALA A 633 28.42 -21.33 20.75
N HIS A 634 28.95 -21.07 19.55
CA HIS A 634 30.22 -21.56 19.03
C HIS A 634 30.84 -20.47 18.13
N PRO A 635 32.16 -20.48 17.90
CA PRO A 635 32.79 -19.57 16.95
C PRO A 635 32.14 -19.72 15.56
N ASP A 636 31.81 -18.59 14.92
CA ASP A 636 31.32 -18.54 13.53
C ASP A 636 31.75 -17.19 12.92
N GLU A 637 31.49 -17.00 11.63
CA GLU A 637 31.62 -15.72 10.96
C GLU A 637 30.58 -14.73 11.49
N ILE A 638 31.02 -13.52 11.82
CA ILE A 638 30.19 -12.40 12.24
C ILE A 638 30.46 -11.26 11.25
N GLU A 639 29.43 -10.76 10.59
CA GLU A 639 29.53 -9.58 9.73
C GLU A 639 28.55 -8.50 10.18
N TRP A 640 29.05 -7.31 10.50
CA TRP A 640 28.25 -6.10 10.67
C TRP A 640 28.17 -5.37 9.33
N ALA A 641 26.95 -5.16 8.83
CA ALA A 641 26.69 -4.44 7.60
C ALA A 641 25.96 -3.13 7.90
N PHE A 642 26.41 -2.05 7.24
CA PHE A 642 25.71 -0.77 7.26
C PHE A 642 25.82 -0.08 5.90
N HIS A 643 24.68 0.26 5.32
CA HIS A 643 24.57 0.91 4.02
C HIS A 643 24.04 2.34 4.12
N GLY A 644 24.08 3.09 3.02
CA GLY A 644 23.50 4.45 2.97
C GLY A 644 23.62 5.10 1.59
N ASP A 645 23.03 6.29 1.46
CA ASP A 645 23.05 7.06 0.22
C ASP A 645 24.46 7.52 -0.17
N GLY A 646 24.92 7.10 -1.36
CA GLY A 646 26.22 7.45 -1.93
C GLY A 646 27.29 6.41 -1.60
N THR A 647 28.42 6.41 -2.31
CA THR A 647 29.53 5.48 -2.04
C THR A 647 30.23 5.84 -0.73
N PHE A 648 30.59 4.85 0.09
CA PHE A 648 31.34 5.08 1.33
C PHE A 648 32.84 5.33 1.06
N THR A 649 33.40 6.31 1.75
CA THR A 649 34.80 6.73 1.65
C THR A 649 35.41 6.89 3.04
N VAL A 650 36.68 6.48 3.18
CA VAL A 650 37.44 6.60 4.43
C VAL A 650 38.16 7.94 4.45
N THR A 651 38.25 8.58 5.62
CA THR A 651 38.98 9.84 5.85
C THR A 651 40.31 9.52 6.55
N GLY A 652 41.45 9.81 5.92
CA GLY A 652 42.79 9.50 6.43
C GLY A 652 43.86 9.68 5.34
N PRO A 653 45.17 9.56 5.64
CA PRO A 653 46.22 9.69 4.64
C PRO A 653 45.92 8.72 3.50
N ALA A 654 45.83 9.25 2.29
CA ALA A 654 45.80 8.44 1.08
C ALA A 654 47.18 7.78 0.94
N ASP A 655 47.41 6.67 1.64
CA ASP A 655 48.51 5.80 1.29
C ASP A 655 48.04 4.95 0.12
N ASP A 656 48.53 5.39 -1.03
CA ASP A 656 48.57 4.73 -2.31
C ASP A 656 49.44 3.46 -2.20
N GLN A 657 49.05 2.48 -1.36
CA GLN A 657 49.72 1.19 -1.26
C GLN A 657 48.75 0.03 -1.02
N ALA A 658 48.85 -0.95 -1.92
CA ALA A 658 48.17 -2.24 -1.98
C ALA A 658 46.66 -2.23 -2.27
N ARG A 659 46.31 -1.76 -3.48
CA ARG A 659 45.16 -2.25 -4.24
C ARG A 659 45.29 -3.77 -4.40
N THR A 660 44.55 -4.54 -3.59
CA THR A 660 44.22 -5.93 -3.93
C THR A 660 42.73 -5.95 -4.25
N PRO A 661 42.36 -6.04 -5.54
CA PRO A 661 41.05 -6.58 -5.90
C PRO A 661 40.95 -7.95 -5.23
N ASP A 662 39.86 -8.21 -4.53
CA ASP A 662 39.60 -9.57 -4.08
C ASP A 662 39.06 -10.34 -5.29
N ASP A 663 39.95 -10.91 -6.10
CA ASP A 663 39.65 -11.67 -7.32
C ASP A 663 38.88 -12.99 -7.04
N THR A 664 38.46 -13.23 -5.80
CA THR A 664 37.79 -14.47 -5.38
C THR A 664 36.26 -14.43 -5.49
N ALA A 665 35.64 -13.27 -5.76
CA ALA A 665 34.18 -13.17 -5.84
C ALA A 665 33.59 -13.32 -7.26
N ALA A 666 34.41 -13.38 -8.31
CA ALA A 666 33.94 -13.21 -9.69
C ALA A 666 33.91 -14.48 -10.57
N ASP A 667 34.40 -15.65 -10.13
CA ASP A 667 34.52 -16.80 -11.04
C ASP A 667 34.36 -18.19 -10.38
N GLN A 668 33.24 -18.42 -9.67
CA GLN A 668 32.77 -19.78 -9.40
C GLN A 668 31.52 -20.05 -10.22
N ALA A 669 31.68 -20.90 -11.25
CA ALA A 669 30.65 -21.35 -12.13
C ALA A 669 29.42 -21.87 -11.36
N ARG A 670 28.24 -21.38 -11.77
CA ARG A 670 26.92 -21.89 -11.36
C ARG A 670 26.91 -23.42 -11.42
N THR A 671 26.80 -24.06 -10.26
CA THR A 671 26.21 -25.39 -10.15
C THR A 671 24.85 -25.26 -9.48
N PRO A 672 23.81 -26.01 -9.89
CA PRO A 672 22.42 -25.72 -9.50
C PRO A 672 22.04 -26.08 -8.05
N ASP A 673 22.99 -26.42 -7.18
CA ASP A 673 22.69 -27.13 -5.93
C ASP A 673 23.27 -26.50 -4.64
N ASP A 674 23.84 -25.29 -4.70
CA ASP A 674 24.40 -24.62 -3.51
C ASP A 674 23.53 -23.42 -3.09
N THR A 675 22.75 -23.62 -2.03
CA THR A 675 21.80 -22.63 -1.51
C THR A 675 22.42 -21.80 -0.38
N ALA A 676 22.51 -20.49 -0.64
CA ALA A 676 22.48 -19.35 0.28
C ALA A 676 23.77 -18.69 0.82
N THR A 677 24.95 -19.33 0.89
CA THR A 677 26.13 -18.67 1.54
C THR A 677 27.02 -17.87 0.59
N THR A 678 27.12 -18.26 -0.68
CA THR A 678 27.90 -17.55 -1.73
C THR A 678 27.09 -16.54 -2.54
N SER A 679 25.76 -16.47 -2.34
CA SER A 679 24.85 -15.74 -3.26
C SER A 679 24.61 -14.27 -2.91
N GLN A 680 24.75 -13.86 -1.65
CA GLN A 680 24.40 -12.49 -1.25
C GLN A 680 25.48 -11.47 -1.63
N HIS A 681 26.77 -11.80 -1.46
CA HIS A 681 27.86 -10.89 -1.81
C HIS A 681 28.09 -10.78 -3.33
N ALA A 682 27.50 -11.66 -4.14
CA ALA A 682 27.54 -11.59 -5.60
C ALA A 682 26.90 -10.32 -6.17
N TRP A 683 26.03 -9.64 -5.40
CA TRP A 683 25.42 -8.36 -5.76
C TRP A 683 26.27 -7.15 -5.39
N LEU A 684 27.36 -7.36 -4.66
CA LEU A 684 28.30 -6.31 -4.28
C LEU A 684 29.27 -6.04 -5.42
N THR A 685 29.47 -4.77 -5.69
CA THR A 685 30.41 -4.26 -6.70
C THR A 685 31.45 -3.37 -6.02
N ALA A 686 32.62 -3.22 -6.63
CA ALA A 686 33.72 -2.44 -6.08
C ALA A 686 34.09 -2.82 -4.63
N LEU A 687 33.87 -4.10 -4.27
CA LEU A 687 34.19 -4.65 -2.96
C LEU A 687 35.69 -4.60 -2.74
N ARG A 688 36.13 -3.88 -1.72
CA ARG A 688 37.54 -3.72 -1.38
C ARG A 688 37.75 -3.74 0.12
N THR A 689 38.85 -4.36 0.53
CA THR A 689 39.31 -4.33 1.92
C THR A 689 39.90 -2.97 2.26
N LEU A 690 39.57 -2.46 3.43
CA LEU A 690 40.06 -1.19 3.95
C LEU A 690 41.27 -1.45 4.87
N PRO A 691 42.29 -0.58 4.86
CA PRO A 691 43.38 -0.64 5.84
C PRO A 691 42.81 -0.55 7.26
N THR A 692 43.31 -1.40 8.16
CA THR A 692 42.94 -1.31 9.58
C THR A 692 43.82 -0.27 10.26
N PRO A 693 43.26 0.84 10.79
CA PRO A 693 44.05 1.85 11.48
C PRO A 693 44.74 1.28 12.73
N ALA A 694 45.89 1.85 13.12
CA ALA A 694 46.66 1.37 14.27
C ALA A 694 45.90 1.49 15.60
N ASP A 695 45.09 2.54 15.75
CA ASP A 695 44.17 2.75 16.89
C ASP A 695 42.84 2.01 16.72
N ARG A 696 42.65 1.33 15.58
CA ARG A 696 41.44 0.61 15.15
C ARG A 696 40.18 1.47 15.05
N HIS A 697 40.33 2.79 14.96
CA HIS A 697 39.22 3.71 14.72
C HIS A 697 39.14 4.06 13.23
N LEU A 698 38.15 3.49 12.54
CA LEU A 698 37.87 3.81 11.14
C LEU A 698 37.01 5.07 11.06
N HIS A 699 37.48 6.05 10.30
CA HIS A 699 36.77 7.30 10.03
C HIS A 699 36.31 7.35 8.59
N GLY A 700 35.06 7.75 8.32
CA GLY A 700 34.56 7.82 6.95
C GLY A 700 33.21 8.50 6.80
N THR A 701 32.74 8.64 5.56
CA THR A 701 31.44 9.22 5.25
C THR A 701 30.93 8.68 3.92
N TRP A 702 29.69 9.02 3.57
CA TRP A 702 29.10 8.68 2.28
C TRP A 702 29.23 9.86 1.31
N ALA A 703 29.37 9.57 0.03
CA ALA A 703 29.40 10.56 -1.05
C ALA A 703 28.02 11.20 -1.28
N PHE A 704 27.57 11.97 -0.30
CA PHE A 704 26.31 12.71 -0.28
C PHE A 704 26.50 14.01 0.53
N PRO A 705 26.03 15.17 0.03
CA PRO A 705 26.15 16.44 0.75
C PRO A 705 25.47 16.41 2.13
N GLY A 706 26.26 16.56 3.19
CA GLY A 706 25.74 16.52 4.56
C GLY A 706 25.44 15.11 5.09
N ALA A 707 26.02 14.07 4.48
CA ALA A 707 26.09 12.73 5.06
C ALA A 707 26.73 12.78 6.46
N PRO A 708 26.35 11.86 7.37
CA PRO A 708 27.02 11.75 8.65
C PRO A 708 28.49 11.33 8.47
N HIS A 709 29.35 11.84 9.34
CA HIS A 709 30.68 11.29 9.54
C HIS A 709 30.60 10.13 10.53
N LEU A 710 31.18 8.99 10.16
CA LEU A 710 31.24 7.78 10.96
C LEU A 710 32.62 7.67 11.63
N THR A 711 32.61 7.40 12.93
CA THR A 711 33.73 6.80 13.67
C THR A 711 33.34 5.41 14.13
N LEU A 712 34.00 4.37 13.63
CA LEU A 712 33.76 2.97 13.95
C LEU A 712 34.97 2.35 14.64
N THR A 713 34.76 1.71 15.79
CA THR A 713 35.79 0.85 16.41
C THR A 713 35.74 -0.54 15.78
N ILE A 714 36.80 -0.94 15.06
CA ILE A 714 36.91 -2.28 14.48
C ILE A 714 37.34 -3.27 15.58
N PRO A 715 36.60 -4.36 15.85
CA PRO A 715 36.97 -5.33 16.88
C PRO A 715 38.30 -6.05 16.57
N GLN A 716 39.03 -6.50 17.58
CA GLN A 716 40.28 -7.25 17.37
C GLN A 716 40.04 -8.51 16.52
N GLY A 717 40.87 -8.72 15.50
CA GLY A 717 40.74 -9.87 14.57
C GLY A 717 39.71 -9.67 13.45
N PHE A 718 39.04 -8.51 13.39
CA PHE A 718 38.08 -8.19 12.33
C PHE A 718 38.70 -7.28 11.27
N THR A 719 38.15 -7.37 10.06
CA THR A 719 38.54 -6.61 8.87
C THR A 719 37.37 -5.79 8.36
N ALA A 720 37.63 -4.56 7.91
CA ALA A 720 36.63 -3.70 7.29
C ALA A 720 36.72 -3.77 5.76
N ARG A 721 35.57 -3.78 5.08
CA ARG A 721 35.44 -3.72 3.63
C ARG A 721 34.40 -2.68 3.24
N THR A 722 34.50 -2.15 2.04
CA THR A 722 33.46 -1.29 1.46
C THR A 722 33.08 -1.78 0.07
N ALA A 723 31.83 -1.57 -0.29
CA ALA A 723 31.26 -1.97 -1.57
C ALA A 723 30.15 -1.01 -1.99
N THR A 724 29.65 -1.20 -3.21
CA THR A 724 28.41 -0.62 -3.70
C THR A 724 27.45 -1.73 -4.12
N ALA A 725 26.14 -1.50 -3.95
CA ALA A 725 25.12 -2.43 -4.39
C ALA A 725 23.95 -1.71 -5.12
N PRO A 726 23.15 -2.44 -5.90
CA PRO A 726 21.91 -1.92 -6.47
C PRO A 726 20.78 -1.82 -5.43
N GLY A 727 19.70 -1.12 -5.80
CA GLY A 727 18.43 -1.14 -5.06
C GLY A 727 18.19 -0.01 -4.06
N ASN A 728 19.06 0.99 -4.02
CA ASN A 728 18.82 2.16 -3.19
C ASN A 728 17.48 2.84 -3.56
N PRO A 729 16.51 2.97 -2.63
CA PRO A 729 15.21 3.60 -2.87
C PRO A 729 15.26 5.06 -3.36
N ASN A 730 16.41 5.73 -3.20
CA ASN A 730 16.62 7.12 -3.63
C ASN A 730 17.29 7.23 -5.00
N GLY A 731 17.52 6.11 -5.70
CA GLY A 731 18.14 6.07 -7.03
C GLY A 731 19.64 6.42 -7.05
N ARG A 732 20.28 6.49 -5.87
CA ARG A 732 21.72 6.75 -5.70
C ARG A 732 22.49 5.43 -5.57
N PRO A 733 23.82 5.41 -5.66
CA PRO A 733 24.59 4.24 -5.26
C PRO A 733 24.25 3.85 -3.81
N LEU A 734 24.02 2.56 -3.54
CA LEU A 734 23.94 2.04 -2.17
C LEU A 734 25.37 1.78 -1.70
N GLY A 735 25.97 2.67 -0.90
CA GLY A 735 27.32 2.47 -0.39
C GLY A 735 27.30 1.69 0.91
N LEU A 736 28.06 0.60 0.97
CA LEU A 736 28.16 -0.30 2.11
C LEU A 736 29.52 -0.18 2.82
N LEU A 737 29.47 -0.30 4.14
CA LEU A 737 30.59 -0.63 5.00
C LEU A 737 30.27 -1.97 5.68
N LEU A 738 31.18 -2.94 5.52
CA LEU A 738 31.08 -4.27 6.08
C LEU A 738 32.25 -4.48 7.05
N VAL A 739 32.00 -5.08 8.21
CA VAL A 739 33.04 -5.44 9.17
C VAL A 739 32.85 -6.88 9.55
N HIS A 740 33.81 -7.73 9.17
CA HIS A 740 33.68 -9.17 9.29
C HIS A 740 34.86 -9.79 10.03
N GLY A 741 34.61 -10.93 10.68
CA GLY A 741 35.62 -11.69 11.44
C GLY A 741 35.01 -12.96 12.02
N HIS A 742 35.85 -13.88 12.46
CA HIS A 742 35.43 -15.17 13.01
C HIS A 742 35.67 -15.20 14.52
N ALA A 743 34.61 -15.28 15.33
CA ALA A 743 34.70 -15.20 16.79
C ALA A 743 33.46 -15.77 17.49
N THR A 744 33.56 -16.03 18.80
CA THR A 744 32.40 -16.30 19.67
C THR A 744 31.75 -15.02 20.19
N THR A 745 32.52 -13.93 20.29
CA THR A 745 32.04 -12.66 20.78
C THR A 745 32.58 -11.51 19.93
N ALA A 746 31.75 -10.50 19.73
CA ALA A 746 32.13 -9.28 19.03
C ALA A 746 31.41 -8.09 19.63
N ARG A 747 32.04 -6.90 19.56
CA ARG A 747 31.42 -5.64 19.93
C ARG A 747 31.73 -4.57 18.90
N PHE A 748 30.71 -4.13 18.18
CA PHE A 748 30.77 -3.03 17.25
C PHE A 748 30.31 -1.76 17.95
N ARG A 749 31.06 -0.66 17.78
CA ARG A 749 30.66 0.67 18.25
C ARG A 749 30.86 1.67 17.13
N ALA A 750 29.75 2.15 16.59
CA ALA A 750 29.70 3.17 15.55
C ALA A 750 29.11 4.46 16.13
N THR A 751 29.77 5.58 15.88
CA THR A 751 29.28 6.92 16.21
C THR A 751 29.14 7.71 14.93
N PHE A 752 27.92 8.20 14.68
CA PHE A 752 27.59 8.98 13.51
C PHE A 752 27.33 10.41 13.95
N THR A 753 28.08 11.36 13.39
CA THR A 753 27.95 12.79 13.68
C THR A 753 27.52 13.51 12.41
N GLY A 754 26.40 14.20 12.44
CA GLY A 754 25.98 15.08 11.36
C GLY A 754 26.91 16.30 11.25
N PRO A 755 26.90 17.01 10.11
CA PRO A 755 27.59 18.29 10.01
C PRO A 755 27.04 19.25 11.09
N PRO A 756 27.89 20.13 11.67
CA PRO A 756 27.42 21.11 12.63
C PRO A 756 26.30 21.94 12.00
N ALA A 757 25.22 22.19 12.77
CA ALA A 757 24.14 23.04 12.30
C ALA A 757 24.72 24.41 11.89
N PRO A 758 24.26 25.03 10.80
CA PRO A 758 24.70 26.38 10.46
C PRO A 758 24.37 27.28 11.64
N THR A 759 25.40 27.79 12.31
CA THR A 759 25.23 28.81 13.34
C THR A 759 24.61 30.00 12.65
N HIS A 760 23.35 30.32 12.96
CA HIS A 760 22.82 31.64 12.66
C HIS A 760 23.69 32.63 13.43
N SER A 761 24.69 33.21 12.76
CA SER A 761 25.46 34.31 13.33
C SER A 761 24.47 35.44 13.54
N SER A 762 24.06 35.66 14.79
CA SER A 762 23.44 36.91 15.19
C SER A 762 24.40 38.02 14.77
N THR A 763 24.05 38.78 13.75
CA THR A 763 24.73 40.02 13.43
C THR A 763 24.58 40.92 14.64
N SER A 764 25.64 40.98 15.44
CA SER A 764 25.83 42.01 16.46
C SER A 764 25.76 43.35 15.75
N ARG A 765 24.67 44.09 15.97
CA ARG A 765 24.61 45.52 15.62
C ARG A 765 25.74 46.20 16.38
N VAL A 766 26.79 46.57 15.65
CA VAL A 766 27.76 47.55 16.11
C VAL A 766 27.01 48.88 16.20
N SER A 767 26.86 49.36 17.43
CA SER A 767 26.41 50.71 17.71
C SER A 767 27.54 51.66 17.34
N THR A 768 27.34 52.49 16.31
CA THR A 768 28.12 53.71 16.12
C THR A 768 27.20 54.90 16.32
N THR A 769 27.66 55.78 17.22
CA THR A 769 27.20 57.15 17.50
C THR A 769 26.90 57.98 16.26
#